data_AF-A0A812XGK5-F1
#
_entry.id   AF-A0A812XGK5-F1
#
_cell.length_a   1.000
_cell.length_b   1.000
_cell.length_c   1.000
_cell.angle_alpha   90.00
_cell.angle_beta   90.00
_cell.angle_gamma   90.00
#
_symmetry.space_group_name_H-M   'P 1'
#
loop_
_entity.id
_entity.type
_entity.pdbx_description
1 polymer ?
#
loop_
_entity_poly.entity_id
_entity_poly.type
_entity_poly.pdbx_seq_one_letter_code
_entity_poly.pdbx_strand_id
1 'polypeptide(L)'
;MAEGLSGKVDVFPLPLPMHPARALEQQESHSDDLWMVFLILSLNYMHGGQREVKVAKWTSWANVEPALPFGHIGSISAVDLADGGVRELLLDPQRFLKPGFEGQAIKSSKVMVREEDWSDLVSGLVRYNLCCVLPESALLHANGKPIQNGLFGVEKGEQANGHDIHRLIMNLIPINSASIPVDGDTGTLPLLSQMNSLELHPDEHLVISSEDLRCMFYLFALPEQWFPLLSFNRAVPPDLVPPHVDEPCYLCSKVLPMGYLNSEVGSAEVRKDRPASLANPLWRVYLDNFDLLETKNPETASIIKGSTPPDLEPILEEYFHWGVPLNPKKSVRRATFAEIQGAEIDGCSGTSRPKGDKLAKYVGATLSLLRCPVHFFHESFFTMDVSDRENHTRSSQVLPYRACAGGLSLCRRERLYWFDWGLCCEEGVVLHPPISSHPSCYGNIRFEFPADPSHFLEKGWKLHPDATHLPAFTVPQPSASANPTAAGIHRCGQAEKQRWEGDRFRFPPFQYLDRHLLWRKDEARPPNARERERILGFPVDYTYNCLNKTDTKRSPVYHDDTRLSLLGNTSSVSVVAFFFLHLLAPLGLCLVTSLKELLQVLSGHALKHGAALLSWRALHQTRVPSSSEETLVRKLLTQVSSKGEDFLVSVGSSARSHQKFRNSIPASLWTWREICGWKWGPCDDHINRLELRAIYTTIRWRVLRQKQLRVRFLHLTDSMVCLHVLNRGRSSSVKIQTLMYRLCSLVLATGLHLIPAYVSTKSNPADRPSRRARVRKKWVK
;
A
#
# COMPACT_ATOMS: atom_id res chain seq x y z
N MET A 1 27.75 46.18 35.42
CA MET A 1 29.02 46.22 34.65
C MET A 1 29.05 44.91 33.85
N ALA A 2 28.88 44.88 32.52
CA ALA A 2 29.55 45.66 31.46
C ALA A 2 31.08 45.49 31.60
N GLU A 3 31.89 44.99 30.66
CA GLU A 3 31.81 44.65 29.21
C GLU A 3 32.79 43.45 28.97
N GLY A 4 33.10 42.89 27.80
CA GLY A 4 32.64 43.04 26.41
C GLY A 4 33.59 42.35 25.40
N LEU A 5 33.01 41.80 24.31
CA LEU A 5 33.55 41.67 22.93
C LEU A 5 34.95 41.07 22.65
N SER A 6 34.98 39.87 22.04
CA SER A 6 35.47 39.57 20.65
C SER A 6 35.70 38.05 20.45
N GLY A 7 35.53 37.39 19.29
CA GLY A 7 34.86 37.75 18.03
C GLY A 7 34.87 36.58 17.00
N LYS A 8 33.77 36.42 16.22
CA LYS A 8 33.59 35.67 14.94
C LYS A 8 33.92 34.15 14.80
N VAL A 9 32.85 33.31 14.72
CA VAL A 9 32.42 32.42 13.58
C VAL A 9 33.47 31.49 12.93
N ASP A 10 33.38 30.13 12.86
CA ASP A 10 32.34 29.30 12.18
C ASP A 10 32.44 27.73 12.42
N VAL A 11 31.30 27.06 12.63
CA VAL A 11 30.82 25.69 12.19
C VAL A 11 31.59 24.33 12.38
N PHE A 12 30.90 23.37 13.06
CA PHE A 12 31.03 21.87 13.15
C PHE A 12 32.28 21.23 13.84
N PRO A 13 32.25 19.98 14.44
CA PRO A 13 31.34 18.82 14.19
C PRO A 13 30.89 17.89 15.39
N LEU A 14 29.85 17.03 15.14
CA LEU A 14 29.55 15.71 15.80
C LEU A 14 29.19 15.74 17.33
N PRO A 15 28.77 14.63 18.04
CA PRO A 15 28.72 13.18 17.73
C PRO A 15 27.40 12.41 18.12
N LEU A 16 27.45 11.06 18.20
CA LEU A 16 26.45 10.15 18.78
C LEU A 16 27.13 9.25 19.86
N PRO A 17 26.49 8.89 20.99
CA PRO A 17 26.96 7.86 21.94
C PRO A 17 26.29 6.47 21.76
N MET A 18 26.85 5.44 22.42
CA MET A 18 26.52 4.01 22.24
C MET A 18 25.78 3.35 23.41
N HIS A 19 24.88 2.40 23.07
CA HIS A 19 24.45 1.17 23.80
C HIS A 19 24.00 1.25 25.30
N PRO A 20 23.17 0.30 25.80
CA PRO A 20 21.92 0.69 26.45
C PRO A 20 21.61 -0.18 27.69
N ALA A 21 22.33 0.01 28.79
CA ALA A 21 22.12 -0.77 30.01
C ALA A 21 22.62 -0.05 31.27
N ARG A 22 21.99 1.10 31.59
CA ARG A 22 21.97 1.83 32.90
C ARG A 22 21.41 3.24 32.67
N ALA A 23 20.11 3.33 32.43
CA ALA A 23 19.34 4.57 32.35
C ALA A 23 17.82 4.31 32.53
N LEU A 24 17.49 3.27 33.30
CA LEU A 24 16.28 3.29 34.12
C LEU A 24 16.71 3.98 35.42
N GLU A 25 15.86 4.86 35.93
CA GLU A 25 16.09 5.76 37.08
C GLU A 25 16.90 7.04 36.76
N GLN A 26 16.22 8.17 37.02
CA GLN A 26 16.71 9.56 37.14
C GLN A 26 16.92 10.39 35.86
N GLN A 27 16.06 11.41 35.73
CA GLN A 27 15.83 12.42 34.66
C GLN A 27 14.75 12.04 33.61
N GLU A 28 13.45 12.39 33.70
CA GLU A 28 12.70 13.37 34.52
C GLU A 28 13.17 14.83 34.44
N SER A 29 12.26 15.72 34.01
CA SER A 29 12.24 17.20 34.10
C SER A 29 12.48 18.06 32.85
N HIS A 30 13.12 17.58 31.78
CA HIS A 30 13.30 18.38 30.53
C HIS A 30 12.93 17.64 29.23
N SER A 31 12.74 16.32 29.29
CA SER A 31 12.01 15.62 28.23
C SER A 31 10.55 16.06 28.19
N ASP A 32 10.02 16.56 29.30
CA ASP A 32 8.59 16.70 29.54
C ASP A 32 7.97 17.91 28.86
N ASP A 33 8.73 18.92 28.45
CA ASP A 33 8.21 20.01 27.59
C ASP A 33 8.09 19.57 26.12
N LEU A 34 9.07 18.79 25.62
CA LEU A 34 8.99 18.22 24.27
C LEU A 34 7.99 17.05 24.22
N TRP A 35 7.88 16.27 25.30
CA TRP A 35 6.80 15.31 25.51
C TRP A 35 5.48 15.98 25.86
N MET A 36 5.40 17.20 26.39
CA MET A 36 4.14 17.94 26.55
C MET A 36 3.68 18.52 25.22
N VAL A 37 4.58 19.12 24.43
CA VAL A 37 4.28 19.56 23.07
C VAL A 37 3.95 18.35 22.18
N PHE A 38 4.63 17.21 22.35
CA PHE A 38 4.32 15.95 21.67
C PHE A 38 3.14 15.20 22.30
N LEU A 39 2.80 15.38 23.58
CA LEU A 39 1.51 14.95 24.14
C LEU A 39 0.46 15.81 23.45
N ILE A 40 0.47 17.12 23.60
CA ILE A 40 -0.46 18.04 22.91
C ILE A 40 -0.57 17.70 21.40
N LEU A 41 0.50 17.40 20.67
CA LEU A 41 0.44 17.01 19.24
C LEU A 41 0.05 15.55 18.95
N SER A 42 0.40 14.58 19.79
CA SER A 42 0.20 13.13 19.57
C SER A 42 -0.86 12.48 20.47
N LEU A 43 -1.21 13.04 21.65
CA LEU A 43 -2.50 12.87 22.34
C LEU A 43 -3.64 13.21 21.38
N ASN A 44 -3.49 14.25 20.56
CA ASN A 44 -4.42 14.52 19.49
C ASN A 44 -4.40 13.45 18.37
N TYR A 45 -3.63 12.37 18.47
CA TYR A 45 -3.85 11.13 17.70
C TYR A 45 -3.98 9.86 18.56
N MET A 46 -3.61 9.89 19.86
CA MET A 46 -3.42 8.73 20.76
C MET A 46 -4.05 8.89 22.17
N HIS A 47 -4.73 10.00 22.44
CA HIS A 47 -5.75 10.17 23.50
C HIS A 47 -7.11 10.55 22.87
N GLY A 48 -7.27 10.22 21.59
CA GLY A 48 -8.39 10.59 20.73
C GLY A 48 -7.86 10.83 19.32
N GLY A 49 -8.49 10.22 18.32
CA GLY A 49 -8.09 10.41 16.92
C GLY A 49 -8.49 11.79 16.40
N GLN A 50 -7.75 12.84 16.75
CA GLN A 50 -8.21 14.23 16.71
C GLN A 50 -7.13 15.30 16.37
N ARG A 51 -6.27 15.11 15.35
CA ARG A 51 -5.51 16.22 14.72
C ARG A 51 -5.54 16.29 13.19
N GLU A 52 -6.29 15.40 12.56
CA GLU A 52 -7.03 15.76 11.33
C GLU A 52 -8.53 15.43 11.41
N VAL A 53 -9.02 15.00 12.58
CA VAL A 53 -10.40 15.29 13.00
C VAL A 53 -10.31 16.53 13.87
N LYS A 54 -10.99 17.62 13.49
CA LYS A 54 -11.15 18.78 14.35
C LYS A 54 -11.95 18.33 15.57
N VAL A 55 -11.39 18.53 16.77
CA VAL A 55 -11.96 18.05 18.05
C VAL A 55 -13.39 18.57 18.21
N ALA A 56 -14.29 17.73 18.73
CA ALA A 56 -15.60 18.18 19.16
C ALA A 56 -15.45 19.21 20.29
N LYS A 57 -15.78 20.47 20.01
CA LYS A 57 -15.76 21.58 20.96
C LYS A 57 -17.14 21.82 21.56
N TRP A 58 -17.12 22.32 22.78
CA TRP A 58 -18.29 23.00 23.34
C TRP A 58 -18.56 24.27 22.52
N THR A 59 -19.82 24.55 22.23
CA THR A 59 -20.22 25.62 21.32
C THR A 59 -21.40 26.40 21.87
N SER A 60 -21.50 27.68 21.47
CA SER A 60 -22.65 28.56 21.70
C SER A 60 -23.28 29.01 20.37
N TRP A 61 -24.37 29.78 20.43
CA TRP A 61 -24.95 30.44 19.26
C TRP A 61 -23.94 31.36 18.55
N ALA A 62 -23.23 32.20 19.32
CA ALA A 62 -22.26 33.16 18.81
C ALA A 62 -21.10 32.51 18.02
N ASN A 63 -20.73 31.25 18.33
CA ASN A 63 -19.75 30.51 17.54
C ASN A 63 -20.33 30.02 16.19
N VAL A 64 -21.61 29.64 16.15
CA VAL A 64 -22.23 28.91 15.03
C VAL A 64 -22.88 29.85 14.02
N GLU A 65 -23.52 30.93 14.49
CA GLU A 65 -24.21 31.91 13.65
C GLU A 65 -23.38 32.37 12.43
N PRO A 66 -22.10 32.77 12.55
CA PRO A 66 -21.33 33.29 11.42
C PRO A 66 -21.05 32.24 10.33
N ALA A 67 -21.15 30.94 10.66
CA ALA A 67 -21.00 29.86 9.68
C ALA A 67 -22.26 29.67 8.83
N LEU A 68 -23.45 29.87 9.42
CA LEU A 68 -24.74 29.53 8.83
C LEU A 68 -25.24 30.58 7.81
N PRO A 69 -25.73 30.17 6.62
CA PRO A 69 -26.37 31.09 5.67
C PRO A 69 -27.84 31.34 6.05
N PHE A 70 -28.12 32.43 6.77
CA PHE A 70 -29.50 32.83 7.09
C PHE A 70 -30.36 32.95 5.82
N GLY A 71 -31.61 32.47 5.88
CA GLY A 71 -32.55 32.46 4.75
C GLY A 71 -32.40 31.31 3.75
N HIS A 72 -31.25 30.62 3.71
CA HIS A 72 -31.02 29.50 2.77
C HIS A 72 -31.14 28.10 3.40
N ILE A 73 -31.26 28.02 4.73
CA ILE A 73 -31.29 26.74 5.46
C ILE A 73 -32.69 26.11 5.40
N GLY A 74 -32.75 24.84 5.02
CA GLY A 74 -34.01 24.12 4.81
C GLY A 74 -34.92 24.80 3.80
N SER A 75 -34.35 25.42 2.77
CA SER A 75 -35.09 26.15 1.72
C SER A 75 -35.42 25.26 0.50
N ILE A 76 -34.69 24.16 0.32
CA ILE A 76 -34.83 23.23 -0.81
C ILE A 76 -35.46 21.94 -0.30
N SER A 77 -36.55 21.45 -0.91
CA SER A 77 -37.09 20.12 -0.58
C SER A 77 -36.12 19.02 -1.02
N ALA A 78 -35.68 18.17 -0.09
CA ALA A 78 -34.84 17.02 -0.43
C ALA A 78 -35.57 16.01 -1.34
N VAL A 79 -36.90 15.91 -1.22
CA VAL A 79 -37.74 14.96 -1.98
C VAL A 79 -37.87 15.38 -3.45
N ASP A 80 -37.83 16.68 -3.74
CA ASP A 80 -38.03 17.22 -5.08
C ASP A 80 -36.81 17.00 -5.99
N LEU A 81 -35.64 16.75 -5.38
CA LEU A 81 -34.36 16.48 -6.04
C LEU A 81 -33.93 15.01 -5.99
N ALA A 82 -34.71 14.15 -5.34
CA ALA A 82 -34.37 12.75 -5.15
C ALA A 82 -35.23 11.84 -6.03
N ASP A 83 -34.60 10.82 -6.60
CA ASP A 83 -35.24 9.77 -7.39
C ASP A 83 -34.96 8.37 -6.82
N GLY A 84 -35.72 7.38 -7.31
CA GLY A 84 -35.55 5.96 -6.98
C GLY A 84 -35.54 5.67 -5.48
N GLY A 85 -34.64 4.80 -5.05
CA GLY A 85 -34.54 4.36 -3.65
C GLY A 85 -34.17 5.48 -2.66
N VAL A 86 -33.52 6.57 -3.12
CA VAL A 86 -33.25 7.74 -2.26
C VAL A 86 -34.55 8.51 -1.99
N ARG A 87 -35.45 8.60 -2.97
CA ARG A 87 -36.77 9.23 -2.78
C ARG A 87 -37.67 8.43 -1.85
N GLU A 88 -37.71 7.10 -2.03
CA GLU A 88 -38.46 6.20 -1.14
C GLU A 88 -37.99 6.32 0.31
N LEU A 89 -36.67 6.39 0.51
CA LEU A 89 -36.04 6.61 1.81
C LEU A 89 -36.38 7.96 2.44
N LEU A 90 -36.42 9.04 1.66
CA LEU A 90 -36.80 10.36 2.18
C LEU A 90 -38.28 10.43 2.57
N LEU A 91 -39.16 9.70 1.86
CA LEU A 91 -40.61 9.67 2.14
C LEU A 91 -40.97 8.76 3.33
N ASP A 92 -40.30 7.62 3.48
CA ASP A 92 -40.55 6.65 4.55
C ASP A 92 -39.24 6.14 5.18
N PRO A 93 -38.59 6.95 6.04
CA PRO A 93 -37.33 6.58 6.68
C PRO A 93 -37.44 5.40 7.64
N GLN A 94 -38.66 5.09 8.13
CA GLN A 94 -38.87 4.02 9.11
C GLN A 94 -38.66 2.63 8.50
N ARG A 95 -38.93 2.45 7.19
CA ARG A 95 -38.61 1.21 6.46
C ARG A 95 -37.12 0.87 6.46
N PHE A 96 -36.28 1.88 6.61
CA PHE A 96 -34.82 1.74 6.60
C PHE A 96 -34.25 1.64 8.02
N LEU A 97 -35.08 1.29 9.01
CA LEU A 97 -34.65 0.85 10.33
C LEU A 97 -34.46 -0.68 10.35
N LYS A 98 -33.50 -1.16 11.13
CA LYS A 98 -33.16 -2.58 11.25
C LYS A 98 -34.30 -3.33 11.94
N PRO A 99 -34.70 -4.52 11.46
CA PRO A 99 -35.68 -5.34 12.16
C PRO A 99 -35.29 -5.58 13.62
N GLY A 100 -36.19 -5.26 14.56
CA GLY A 100 -35.97 -5.43 16.00
C GLY A 100 -35.06 -4.37 16.64
N PHE A 101 -34.90 -3.19 16.04
CA PHE A 101 -34.21 -2.05 16.68
C PHE A 101 -34.94 -1.56 17.94
N GLU A 102 -36.25 -1.77 18.01
CA GLU A 102 -37.15 -1.38 19.10
C GLU A 102 -36.77 -2.06 20.42
N GLY A 103 -36.15 -3.24 20.37
CA GLY A 103 -35.63 -3.95 21.53
C GLY A 103 -34.17 -3.64 21.88
N GLN A 104 -33.49 -2.80 21.09
CA GLN A 104 -32.05 -2.56 21.26
C GLN A 104 -31.76 -1.44 22.27
N ALA A 105 -30.76 -1.67 23.11
CA ALA A 105 -30.23 -0.64 24.01
C ALA A 105 -29.34 0.35 23.24
N ILE A 106 -29.96 1.29 22.52
CA ILE A 106 -29.25 2.32 21.75
C ILE A 106 -28.67 3.37 22.71
N LYS A 107 -27.36 3.61 22.59
CA LYS A 107 -26.66 4.60 23.41
C LYS A 107 -26.83 6.00 22.83
N SER A 108 -27.41 6.91 23.59
CA SER A 108 -27.53 8.32 23.19
C SER A 108 -26.16 9.01 23.09
N SER A 109 -26.09 10.05 22.25
CA SER A 109 -24.87 10.84 22.04
C SER A 109 -24.93 12.19 22.76
N LYS A 110 -23.79 12.80 23.07
CA LYS A 110 -23.74 14.00 23.92
C LYS A 110 -24.03 15.29 23.15
N VAL A 111 -24.81 16.19 23.76
CA VAL A 111 -24.88 17.62 23.39
C VAL A 111 -23.76 18.38 24.12
N MET A 112 -22.88 19.04 23.37
CA MET A 112 -21.73 19.80 23.85
C MET A 112 -22.01 21.31 23.73
N VAL A 113 -22.99 21.75 24.51
CA VAL A 113 -23.42 23.15 24.64
C VAL A 113 -23.57 23.39 26.14
N ARG A 114 -23.10 24.52 26.65
CA ARG A 114 -23.21 24.79 28.09
C ARG A 114 -24.66 25.08 28.48
N GLU A 115 -24.94 25.33 29.75
CA GLU A 115 -26.32 25.56 30.20
C GLU A 115 -26.77 26.98 29.93
N GLU A 116 -25.88 27.94 30.22
CA GLU A 116 -26.01 29.34 29.87
C GLU A 116 -26.19 29.57 28.35
N ASP A 117 -25.51 28.78 27.51
CA ASP A 117 -25.53 28.92 26.05
C ASP A 117 -26.72 28.22 25.35
N TRP A 118 -27.52 27.42 26.08
CA TRP A 118 -28.47 26.49 25.46
C TRP A 118 -29.73 27.17 24.90
N SER A 119 -30.33 28.12 25.62
CA SER A 119 -31.54 28.81 25.14
C SER A 119 -31.27 29.64 23.89
N ASP A 120 -30.14 30.38 23.86
CA ASP A 120 -29.72 31.14 22.68
C ASP A 120 -29.45 30.23 21.48
N LEU A 121 -28.79 29.08 21.67
CA LEU A 121 -28.53 28.14 20.58
C LEU A 121 -29.84 27.50 20.06
N VAL A 122 -30.74 27.06 20.93
CA VAL A 122 -32.04 26.50 20.54
C VAL A 122 -32.84 27.54 19.76
N SER A 123 -32.99 28.74 20.31
CA SER A 123 -33.70 29.87 19.69
C SER A 123 -33.12 30.23 18.33
N GLY A 124 -31.79 30.30 18.22
CA GLY A 124 -31.09 30.58 16.97
C GLY A 124 -31.27 29.49 15.91
N LEU A 125 -31.13 28.22 16.28
CA LEU A 125 -31.28 27.10 15.34
C LEU A 125 -32.72 26.93 14.83
N VAL A 126 -33.72 27.21 15.67
CA VAL A 126 -35.13 27.25 15.25
C VAL A 126 -35.39 28.47 14.35
N ARG A 127 -34.90 29.66 14.74
CA ARG A 127 -35.01 30.90 13.93
C ARG A 127 -34.35 30.79 12.56
N TYR A 128 -33.26 30.03 12.45
CA TYR A 128 -32.56 29.75 11.19
C TYR A 128 -33.17 28.59 10.40
N ASN A 129 -34.35 28.07 10.79
CA ASN A 129 -35.05 26.95 10.14
C ASN A 129 -34.26 25.62 10.10
N LEU A 130 -33.21 25.51 10.93
CA LEU A 130 -32.34 24.33 10.99
C LEU A 130 -32.97 23.20 11.83
N CYS A 131 -33.67 23.58 12.90
CA CYS A 131 -34.32 22.66 13.84
C CYS A 131 -35.79 23.00 14.12
N CYS A 132 -36.53 22.03 14.64
CA CYS A 132 -37.84 22.16 15.27
C CYS A 132 -37.79 21.63 16.72
N VAL A 133 -38.89 21.83 17.45
CA VAL A 133 -39.07 21.31 18.82
C VAL A 133 -40.19 20.28 18.78
N LEU A 134 -39.97 19.10 19.36
CA LEU A 134 -40.97 18.02 19.47
C LEU A 134 -41.09 17.51 20.91
N PRO A 135 -42.28 17.08 21.38
CA PRO A 135 -42.45 16.40 22.66
C PRO A 135 -41.74 15.04 22.69
N GLU A 136 -41.39 14.55 23.89
CA GLU A 136 -40.76 13.24 24.09
C GLU A 136 -41.58 12.11 23.48
N SER A 137 -42.91 12.12 23.69
CA SER A 137 -43.86 11.15 23.13
C SER A 137 -43.82 11.00 21.60
N ALA A 138 -43.41 12.05 20.87
CA ALA A 138 -43.33 12.04 19.41
C ALA A 138 -41.99 11.52 18.87
N LEU A 139 -41.00 11.24 19.73
CA LEU A 139 -39.67 10.79 19.30
C LEU A 139 -39.63 9.28 18.98
N LEU A 140 -38.66 8.87 18.16
CA LEU A 140 -38.43 7.45 17.91
C LEU A 140 -37.83 6.79 19.16
N HIS A 141 -38.40 5.67 19.61
CA HIS A 141 -38.00 4.97 20.83
C HIS A 141 -37.33 3.61 20.55
N ALA A 142 -36.38 3.23 21.41
CA ALA A 142 -35.81 1.89 21.50
C ALA A 142 -35.59 1.50 22.97
N ASN A 143 -35.95 0.27 23.33
CA ASN A 143 -35.96 -0.28 24.68
C ASN A 143 -36.64 0.66 25.71
N GLY A 144 -37.79 1.24 25.32
CA GLY A 144 -38.58 2.16 26.14
C GLY A 144 -37.94 3.54 26.40
N LYS A 145 -36.94 3.95 25.59
CA LYS A 145 -36.29 5.26 25.71
C LYS A 145 -36.14 5.94 24.35
N PRO A 146 -36.19 7.29 24.25
CA PRO A 146 -36.01 7.99 22.99
C PRO A 146 -34.57 7.83 22.42
N ILE A 147 -34.46 7.69 21.11
CA ILE A 147 -33.20 7.64 20.38
C ILE A 147 -32.70 9.08 20.19
N GLN A 148 -31.71 9.46 20.99
CA GLN A 148 -31.25 10.84 21.10
C GLN A 148 -29.80 11.01 20.58
N ASN A 149 -29.66 11.85 19.56
CA ASN A 149 -28.40 12.16 18.90
C ASN A 149 -27.60 13.23 19.66
N GLY A 150 -26.34 13.43 19.28
CA GLY A 150 -25.48 14.46 19.88
C GLY A 150 -25.37 15.71 19.00
N LEU A 151 -24.82 16.78 19.58
CA LEU A 151 -24.61 18.06 18.89
C LEU A 151 -23.31 18.69 19.41
N PHE A 152 -22.40 19.15 18.55
CA PHE A 152 -21.15 19.80 18.97
C PHE A 152 -20.62 20.78 17.93
N GLY A 153 -19.69 21.65 18.34
CA GLY A 153 -18.99 22.58 17.45
C GLY A 153 -17.66 22.04 16.95
N VAL A 154 -17.24 22.48 15.76
CA VAL A 154 -15.94 22.16 15.15
C VAL A 154 -15.31 23.45 14.62
N GLU A 155 -14.21 23.89 15.23
CA GLU A 155 -13.49 25.13 14.89
C GLU A 155 -13.20 25.25 13.39
N LYS A 156 -13.66 26.32 12.75
CA LYS A 156 -13.40 26.58 11.34
C LYS A 156 -11.93 26.99 11.11
N GLY A 157 -11.33 27.68 12.08
CA GLY A 157 -10.02 28.35 11.96
C GLY A 157 -10.14 29.82 11.54
N GLU A 158 -11.31 30.42 11.80
CA GLU A 158 -11.67 31.80 11.49
C GLU A 158 -12.36 32.38 12.73
N GLN A 159 -12.27 33.70 12.94
CA GLN A 159 -12.95 34.41 14.03
C GLN A 159 -13.93 35.45 13.48
N ALA A 160 -15.04 35.65 14.19
CA ALA A 160 -15.99 36.75 13.97
C ALA A 160 -16.45 37.29 15.32
N ASN A 161 -16.57 38.61 15.43
CA ASN A 161 -17.08 39.31 16.63
C ASN A 161 -16.40 38.91 17.96
N GLY A 162 -15.11 38.53 17.92
CA GLY A 162 -14.35 38.08 19.09
C GLY A 162 -14.50 36.60 19.45
N HIS A 163 -15.31 35.83 18.70
CA HIS A 163 -15.53 34.40 18.90
C HIS A 163 -14.92 33.56 17.77
N ASP A 164 -14.42 32.37 18.12
CA ASP A 164 -14.03 31.36 17.13
C ASP A 164 -15.28 30.83 16.40
N ILE A 165 -15.24 30.82 15.06
CA ILE A 165 -16.34 30.32 14.24
C ILE A 165 -16.33 28.80 14.30
N HIS A 166 -17.44 28.18 14.67
CA HIS A 166 -17.63 26.74 14.68
C HIS A 166 -18.53 26.30 13.51
N ARG A 167 -18.19 25.18 12.88
CA ARG A 167 -19.17 24.35 12.15
C ARG A 167 -20.00 23.60 13.18
N LEU A 168 -21.32 23.66 13.09
CA LEU A 168 -22.18 22.75 13.81
C LEU A 168 -21.98 21.32 13.28
N ILE A 169 -22.02 20.32 14.16
CA ILE A 169 -21.95 18.90 13.81
C ILE A 169 -23.02 18.14 14.58
N MET A 170 -23.81 17.35 13.86
CA MET A 170 -24.84 16.47 14.39
C MET A 170 -24.25 15.07 14.52
N ASN A 171 -24.24 14.51 15.73
CA ASN A 171 -23.69 13.19 16.00
C ASN A 171 -24.78 12.12 15.91
N LEU A 172 -24.95 11.58 14.71
CA LEU A 172 -25.99 10.61 14.36
C LEU A 172 -25.60 9.15 14.59
N ILE A 173 -24.52 8.87 15.33
CA ILE A 173 -24.17 7.49 15.72
C ILE A 173 -25.37 6.71 16.33
N PRO A 174 -26.25 7.29 17.16
CA PRO A 174 -27.40 6.57 17.72
C PRO A 174 -28.39 6.13 16.65
N ILE A 175 -28.91 7.03 15.82
CA ILE A 175 -29.86 6.67 14.77
C ILE A 175 -29.22 5.79 13.68
N ASN A 176 -27.98 6.08 13.26
CA ASN A 176 -27.25 5.24 12.30
C ASN A 176 -27.00 3.81 12.83
N SER A 177 -27.02 3.60 14.16
CA SER A 177 -26.96 2.25 14.72
C SER A 177 -28.26 1.47 14.53
N ALA A 178 -29.41 2.16 14.49
CA ALA A 178 -30.71 1.60 14.15
C ALA A 178 -30.97 1.50 12.64
N SER A 179 -30.32 2.31 11.80
CA SER A 179 -30.59 2.37 10.36
C SER A 179 -29.84 1.34 9.50
N ILE A 180 -30.47 0.92 8.42
CA ILE A 180 -29.91 0.13 7.33
C ILE A 180 -29.22 1.09 6.34
N PRO A 181 -27.96 0.83 5.93
CA PRO A 181 -27.34 1.61 4.87
C PRO A 181 -27.98 1.27 3.52
N VAL A 182 -28.27 2.27 2.71
CA VAL A 182 -28.63 2.10 1.30
C VAL A 182 -27.34 2.25 0.49
N ASP A 183 -27.07 1.35 -0.45
CA ASP A 183 -25.86 1.36 -1.29
C ASP A 183 -26.01 2.34 -2.46
N GLY A 184 -25.44 3.56 -2.35
CA GLY A 184 -25.29 4.51 -3.47
C GLY A 184 -23.89 4.52 -4.09
N ASP A 185 -23.67 5.39 -5.09
CA ASP A 185 -22.40 5.53 -5.86
C ASP A 185 -21.19 6.03 -5.04
N THR A 186 -21.27 6.12 -3.71
CA THR A 186 -20.17 6.61 -2.84
C THR A 186 -18.85 5.85 -3.04
N GLY A 187 -18.92 4.57 -3.42
CA GLY A 187 -17.75 3.74 -3.74
C GLY A 187 -17.02 4.10 -5.05
N THR A 188 -17.69 4.84 -5.95
CA THR A 188 -17.19 5.23 -7.28
C THR A 188 -16.65 6.66 -7.34
N LEU A 189 -16.88 7.46 -6.29
CA LEU A 189 -16.35 8.83 -6.16
C LEU A 189 -14.86 8.90 -6.51
N PRO A 190 -14.42 9.88 -7.31
CA PRO A 190 -13.05 9.96 -7.78
C PRO A 190 -12.05 10.19 -6.66
N LEU A 191 -10.89 9.54 -6.79
CA LEU A 191 -9.71 9.89 -6.00
C LEU A 191 -8.94 11.00 -6.71
N LEU A 192 -8.56 12.02 -5.96
CA LEU A 192 -7.72 13.13 -6.39
C LEU A 192 -6.37 12.68 -7.02
N SER A 193 -5.85 11.50 -6.64
CA SER A 193 -4.67 10.91 -7.25
C SER A 193 -4.88 10.42 -8.69
N GLN A 194 -6.11 10.16 -9.13
CA GLN A 194 -6.44 9.82 -10.51
C GLN A 194 -6.21 10.99 -11.47
N MET A 195 -6.22 12.24 -10.98
CA MET A 195 -5.82 13.41 -11.77
C MET A 195 -4.40 13.28 -12.34
N ASN A 196 -3.52 12.49 -11.70
CA ASN A 196 -2.16 12.21 -12.20
C ASN A 196 -2.11 11.22 -13.40
N SER A 197 -3.28 10.76 -13.88
CA SER A 197 -3.46 10.01 -15.12
C SER A 197 -3.94 10.87 -16.29
N LEU A 198 -4.28 12.15 -16.05
CA LEU A 198 -4.46 13.10 -17.13
C LEU A 198 -3.08 13.40 -17.74
N GLU A 199 -2.96 13.21 -19.05
CA GLU A 199 -1.78 13.58 -19.81
C GLU A 199 -2.04 14.94 -20.47
N LEU A 200 -1.09 15.87 -20.30
CA LEU A 200 -1.06 17.14 -21.01
C LEU A 200 0.13 17.12 -21.95
N HIS A 201 -0.10 17.48 -23.21
CA HIS A 201 0.97 17.76 -24.15
C HIS A 201 1.70 19.07 -23.79
N PRO A 202 2.94 19.30 -24.26
CA PRO A 202 3.71 20.52 -23.94
C PRO A 202 3.06 21.82 -24.41
N ASP A 203 2.15 21.72 -25.39
CA ASP A 203 1.30 22.75 -25.98
C ASP A 203 -0.13 22.72 -25.42
N GLU A 204 -0.34 22.09 -24.26
CA GLU A 204 -1.62 22.04 -23.54
C GLU A 204 -1.45 22.46 -22.07
N HIS A 205 -2.41 23.24 -21.58
CA HIS A 205 -2.61 23.55 -20.17
C HIS A 205 -3.94 22.96 -19.70
N LEU A 206 -3.96 22.44 -18.48
CA LEU A 206 -5.20 22.13 -17.78
C LEU A 206 -5.77 23.42 -17.17
N VAL A 207 -6.99 23.74 -17.57
CA VAL A 207 -7.79 24.86 -17.07
C VAL A 207 -8.91 24.29 -16.20
N ILE A 208 -9.01 24.78 -14.97
CA ILE A 208 -9.88 24.22 -13.94
C ILE A 208 -10.92 25.25 -13.52
N SER A 209 -12.18 24.84 -13.45
CA SER A 209 -13.22 25.57 -12.70
C SER A 209 -13.75 24.65 -11.59
N SER A 210 -13.98 25.19 -10.41
CA SER A 210 -14.34 24.42 -9.21
C SER A 210 -15.31 25.22 -8.36
N GLU A 211 -16.45 24.62 -8.02
CA GLU A 211 -17.45 25.19 -7.13
C GLU A 211 -17.47 24.47 -5.78
N ASP A 212 -17.84 25.22 -4.74
CA ASP A 212 -17.93 24.77 -3.36
C ASP A 212 -19.24 25.30 -2.77
N LEU A 213 -20.16 24.39 -2.46
CA LEU A 213 -21.49 24.74 -1.96
C LEU A 213 -21.42 25.11 -0.48
N ARG A 214 -21.89 26.30 -0.10
CA ARG A 214 -21.84 26.75 1.30
C ARG A 214 -22.84 25.95 2.14
N CYS A 215 -22.32 25.12 3.04
CA CYS A 215 -23.11 24.35 4.01
C CYS A 215 -24.12 23.39 3.35
N MET A 216 -23.78 22.83 2.16
CA MET A 216 -24.60 21.97 1.30
C MET A 216 -25.72 21.18 2.02
N PHE A 217 -25.36 20.34 3.00
CA PHE A 217 -26.31 19.49 3.73
C PHE A 217 -27.48 20.28 4.37
N TYR A 218 -27.22 21.46 4.93
CA TYR A 218 -28.25 22.26 5.61
C TYR A 218 -29.20 23.01 4.67
N LEU A 219 -28.96 23.00 3.35
CA LEU A 219 -29.85 23.62 2.39
C LEU A 219 -31.13 22.80 2.19
N PHE A 220 -31.02 21.48 2.32
CA PHE A 220 -32.08 20.52 2.04
C PHE A 220 -32.96 20.30 3.28
N ALA A 221 -34.24 20.64 3.18
CA ALA A 221 -35.28 20.29 4.15
C ALA A 221 -35.68 18.82 4.01
N LEU A 222 -35.84 18.16 5.15
CA LEU A 222 -36.38 16.81 5.25
C LEU A 222 -37.90 16.84 5.49
N PRO A 223 -38.65 15.83 5.02
CA PRO A 223 -40.04 15.61 5.42
C PRO A 223 -40.19 15.39 6.94
N GLU A 224 -41.35 15.71 7.49
CA GLU A 224 -41.61 15.69 8.94
C GLU A 224 -41.42 14.32 9.58
N GLN A 225 -41.58 13.24 8.80
CA GLN A 225 -41.31 11.85 9.17
C GLN A 225 -39.88 11.64 9.71
N TRP A 226 -38.92 12.50 9.35
CA TRP A 226 -37.53 12.44 9.82
C TRP A 226 -37.31 13.07 11.19
N PHE A 227 -38.13 14.04 11.60
CA PHE A 227 -37.84 14.84 12.80
C PHE A 227 -37.76 13.97 14.07
N PRO A 228 -38.65 12.97 14.29
CA PRO A 228 -38.53 12.01 15.41
C PRO A 228 -37.22 11.21 15.48
N LEU A 229 -36.57 10.99 14.33
CA LEU A 229 -35.32 10.24 14.21
C LEU A 229 -34.08 11.10 14.52
N LEU A 230 -34.21 12.43 14.39
CA LEU A 230 -33.13 13.40 14.42
C LEU A 230 -33.15 14.29 15.68
N SER A 231 -33.73 13.78 16.77
CA SER A 231 -33.73 14.44 18.08
C SER A 231 -32.33 14.54 18.69
N PHE A 232 -32.08 15.57 19.52
CA PHE A 232 -30.84 15.75 20.27
C PHE A 232 -31.03 15.49 21.77
N ASN A 233 -30.00 14.94 22.41
CA ASN A 233 -29.96 14.50 23.82
C ASN A 233 -29.87 15.66 24.82
N ARG A 234 -30.82 16.58 24.77
CA ARG A 234 -31.08 17.61 25.79
C ARG A 234 -32.47 18.18 25.60
N ALA A 235 -33.26 18.24 26.67
CA ALA A 235 -34.55 18.92 26.65
C ALA A 235 -34.37 20.42 26.38
N VAL A 236 -35.31 21.05 25.69
CA VAL A 236 -35.31 22.50 25.48
C VAL A 236 -35.65 23.24 26.77
N PRO A 237 -35.20 24.49 26.94
CA PRO A 237 -35.60 25.33 28.07
C PRO A 237 -37.13 25.51 28.17
N PRO A 238 -37.72 25.64 29.38
CA PRO A 238 -39.18 25.75 29.56
C PRO A 238 -39.83 26.91 28.80
N ASP A 239 -39.09 28.01 28.59
CA ASP A 239 -39.47 29.18 27.78
C ASP A 239 -39.62 28.89 26.28
N LEU A 240 -39.07 27.75 25.80
CA LEU A 240 -39.12 27.29 24.42
C LEU A 240 -39.97 26.01 24.24
N VAL A 241 -40.63 25.54 25.30
CA VAL A 241 -41.65 24.48 25.24
C VAL A 241 -42.95 25.08 24.69
N PRO A 242 -43.63 24.44 23.72
CA PRO A 242 -44.91 24.94 23.22
C PRO A 242 -45.97 25.04 24.35
N PRO A 243 -46.80 26.11 24.42
CA PRO A 243 -47.69 26.39 25.57
C PRO A 243 -48.79 25.37 25.92
N HIS A 244 -48.84 24.23 25.21
CA HIS A 244 -49.86 23.18 25.35
C HIS A 244 -49.24 21.79 25.57
N VAL A 245 -47.96 21.73 25.97
CA VAL A 245 -47.20 20.49 26.14
C VAL A 245 -46.68 20.40 27.58
N ASP A 246 -47.24 19.47 28.35
CA ASP A 246 -46.89 19.23 29.76
C ASP A 246 -45.76 18.20 29.94
N GLU A 247 -45.10 17.78 28.85
CA GLU A 247 -43.98 16.83 28.84
C GLU A 247 -42.67 17.46 28.33
N PRO A 248 -41.49 16.86 28.61
CA PRO A 248 -40.22 17.36 28.09
C PRO A 248 -40.21 17.43 26.56
N CYS A 249 -39.78 18.56 26.01
CA CYS A 249 -39.57 18.74 24.58
C CYS A 249 -38.09 18.70 24.21
N TYR A 250 -37.78 18.25 23.00
CA TYR A 250 -36.42 18.07 22.48
C TYR A 250 -36.24 18.76 21.13
N LEU A 251 -35.03 19.30 20.92
CA LEU A 251 -34.61 19.87 19.65
C LEU A 251 -34.39 18.76 18.61
N CYS A 252 -34.95 18.89 17.41
CA CYS A 252 -34.83 17.92 16.32
C CYS A 252 -34.37 18.60 15.02
N SER A 253 -33.50 17.96 14.23
CA SER A 253 -33.08 18.53 12.92
C SER A 253 -34.23 18.50 11.90
N LYS A 254 -34.43 19.61 11.20
CA LYS A 254 -35.32 19.71 10.02
C LYS A 254 -34.61 19.48 8.69
N VAL A 255 -33.27 19.53 8.69
CA VAL A 255 -32.45 19.55 7.47
C VAL A 255 -31.62 18.29 7.34
N LEU A 256 -31.21 17.97 6.11
CA LEU A 256 -30.35 16.84 5.81
C LEU A 256 -29.05 16.95 6.62
N PRO A 257 -28.75 15.97 7.50
CA PRO A 257 -27.60 16.05 8.38
C PRO A 257 -26.32 15.62 7.67
N MET A 258 -25.21 16.29 7.95
CA MET A 258 -23.89 15.89 7.46
C MET A 258 -23.52 14.51 8.04
N GLY A 259 -23.30 13.53 7.15
CA GLY A 259 -23.03 12.14 7.52
C GLY A 259 -24.11 11.14 7.10
N TYR A 260 -25.17 11.60 6.41
CA TYR A 260 -26.08 10.71 5.70
C TYR A 260 -25.49 10.25 4.36
N LEU A 261 -25.68 8.98 4.00
CA LEU A 261 -25.15 8.39 2.77
C LEU A 261 -26.18 8.52 1.64
N ASN A 262 -25.79 9.11 0.50
CA ASN A 262 -26.03 8.65 -0.89
C ASN A 262 -26.18 9.78 -1.92
N SER A 263 -25.71 9.48 -3.14
CA SER A 263 -26.00 10.15 -4.41
C SER A 263 -25.63 9.18 -5.55
N GLU A 264 -26.15 9.41 -6.76
CA GLU A 264 -25.84 8.66 -8.01
C GLU A 264 -25.33 9.61 -9.12
N VAL A 265 -24.97 9.07 -10.31
CA VAL A 265 -25.11 9.62 -11.69
C VAL A 265 -23.86 9.37 -12.58
N GLY A 266 -24.03 9.28 -13.91
CA GLY A 266 -23.07 9.90 -14.85
C GLY A 266 -22.34 9.01 -15.88
N SER A 267 -22.08 9.57 -17.08
CA SER A 267 -21.38 8.92 -18.21
C SER A 267 -20.04 9.56 -18.62
N ALA A 268 -19.89 10.89 -18.49
CA ALA A 268 -18.65 11.64 -18.77
C ALA A 268 -17.86 12.04 -17.49
N GLU A 269 -18.29 11.54 -16.34
CA GLU A 269 -17.70 11.79 -15.03
C GLU A 269 -16.34 11.11 -14.85
N VAL A 270 -15.37 11.81 -14.23
CA VAL A 270 -14.17 11.16 -13.68
C VAL A 270 -14.57 10.35 -12.45
N ARG A 271 -14.57 9.02 -12.57
CA ARG A 271 -14.88 8.07 -11.48
C ARG A 271 -13.72 7.11 -11.18
N LYS A 272 -13.76 6.46 -10.02
CA LYS A 272 -12.75 5.50 -9.56
C LYS A 272 -12.86 4.11 -10.20
N ASP A 273 -14.08 3.71 -10.59
CA ASP A 273 -14.40 2.43 -11.22
C ASP A 273 -14.03 2.38 -12.72
N ARG A 274 -13.79 3.53 -13.36
CA ARG A 274 -13.59 3.67 -14.81
C ARG A 274 -12.16 4.10 -15.16
N PRO A 275 -11.65 3.79 -16.37
CA PRO A 275 -10.47 4.45 -16.90
C PRO A 275 -10.75 5.95 -17.11
N ALA A 276 -9.69 6.77 -17.16
CA ALA A 276 -9.84 8.18 -17.51
C ALA A 276 -10.43 8.31 -18.93
N SER A 277 -11.46 9.14 -19.07
CA SER A 277 -12.07 9.44 -20.36
C SER A 277 -11.16 10.37 -21.19
N LEU A 278 -11.24 10.26 -22.50
CA LEU A 278 -10.59 11.18 -23.46
C LEU A 278 -11.50 12.36 -23.85
N ALA A 279 -12.67 12.49 -23.23
CA ALA A 279 -13.56 13.63 -23.43
C ALA A 279 -12.92 14.94 -22.92
N ASN A 280 -13.32 16.07 -23.50
CA ASN A 280 -12.91 17.41 -23.10
C ASN A 280 -14.10 18.36 -23.35
N PRO A 281 -14.70 18.97 -22.31
CA PRO A 281 -14.29 18.92 -20.91
C PRO A 281 -14.48 17.55 -20.24
N LEU A 282 -13.73 17.32 -19.18
CA LEU A 282 -14.05 16.33 -18.14
C LEU A 282 -14.70 17.04 -16.96
N TRP A 283 -15.58 16.35 -16.23
CA TRP A 283 -16.15 16.86 -14.99
C TRP A 283 -16.14 15.81 -13.89
N ARG A 284 -16.31 16.25 -12.65
CA ARG A 284 -16.56 15.37 -11.50
C ARG A 284 -17.37 16.06 -10.42
N VAL A 285 -18.16 15.28 -9.70
CA VAL A 285 -18.73 15.67 -8.41
C VAL A 285 -17.97 14.96 -7.30
N TYR A 286 -17.75 15.65 -6.20
CA TYR A 286 -17.24 15.07 -4.96
C TYR A 286 -17.88 15.78 -3.77
N LEU A 287 -18.97 15.20 -3.27
CA LEU A 287 -19.78 15.76 -2.18
C LEU A 287 -20.22 17.21 -2.49
N ASP A 288 -19.70 18.18 -1.73
CA ASP A 288 -19.99 19.62 -1.83
C ASP A 288 -19.17 20.35 -2.91
N ASN A 289 -18.37 19.63 -3.70
CA ASN A 289 -17.57 20.18 -4.81
C ASN A 289 -17.98 19.66 -6.19
N PHE A 290 -18.16 20.58 -7.15
CA PHE A 290 -18.22 20.29 -8.58
C PHE A 290 -16.95 20.83 -9.25
N ASP A 291 -16.23 20.00 -10.01
CA ASP A 291 -15.03 20.41 -10.74
C ASP A 291 -15.18 20.14 -12.24
N LEU A 292 -14.94 21.18 -13.06
CA LEU A 292 -14.82 21.12 -14.52
C LEU A 292 -13.35 21.27 -14.93
N LEU A 293 -12.93 20.45 -15.88
CA LEU A 293 -11.55 20.24 -16.29
C LEU A 293 -11.46 20.36 -17.81
N GLU A 294 -10.90 21.45 -18.30
CA GLU A 294 -10.72 21.73 -19.73
C GLU A 294 -9.25 21.64 -20.12
N THR A 295 -8.91 20.81 -21.10
CA THR A 295 -7.59 20.86 -21.74
C THR A 295 -7.64 21.89 -22.87
N LYS A 296 -6.78 22.93 -22.82
CA LYS A 296 -6.72 24.00 -23.83
C LYS A 296 -5.26 24.32 -24.17
N ASN A 297 -4.98 24.90 -25.34
CA ASN A 297 -3.64 25.42 -25.61
C ASN A 297 -3.31 26.65 -24.72
N PRO A 298 -2.02 26.95 -24.45
CA PRO A 298 -1.61 28.04 -23.57
C PRO A 298 -2.20 29.42 -23.87
N GLU A 299 -2.34 29.76 -25.16
CA GLU A 299 -2.90 31.05 -25.60
C GLU A 299 -4.37 31.15 -25.22
N THR A 300 -5.17 30.13 -25.58
CA THR A 300 -6.59 30.03 -25.24
C THR A 300 -6.78 30.02 -23.72
N ALA A 301 -5.98 29.23 -22.99
CA ALA A 301 -6.00 29.16 -21.53
C ALA A 301 -5.72 30.52 -20.85
N SER A 302 -4.89 31.36 -21.46
CA SER A 302 -4.63 32.74 -21.00
C SER A 302 -5.80 33.68 -21.28
N ILE A 303 -6.42 33.57 -22.47
CA ILE A 303 -7.55 34.40 -22.90
C ILE A 303 -8.80 34.12 -22.06
N ILE A 304 -9.13 32.83 -21.83
CA ILE A 304 -10.35 32.44 -21.10
C ILE A 304 -10.21 32.50 -19.57
N LYS A 305 -9.04 32.88 -19.05
CA LYS A 305 -8.75 32.84 -17.61
C LYS A 305 -9.74 33.70 -16.82
N GLY A 306 -10.40 33.11 -15.82
CA GLY A 306 -11.41 33.79 -15.02
C GLY A 306 -12.80 33.91 -15.64
N SER A 307 -12.98 33.56 -16.92
CA SER A 307 -14.33 33.48 -17.54
C SER A 307 -15.10 32.28 -17.00
N THR A 308 -16.43 32.33 -17.11
CA THR A 308 -17.30 31.17 -16.88
C THR A 308 -17.23 30.23 -18.09
N PRO A 309 -17.07 28.91 -17.90
CA PRO A 309 -17.27 27.92 -18.96
C PRO A 309 -18.75 27.83 -19.38
N PRO A 310 -19.06 27.70 -20.68
CA PRO A 310 -20.44 27.44 -21.13
C PRO A 310 -21.06 26.19 -20.47
N ASP A 311 -20.27 25.13 -20.27
CA ASP A 311 -20.72 23.90 -19.60
C ASP A 311 -20.98 24.08 -18.08
N LEU A 312 -20.59 25.23 -17.51
CA LEU A 312 -20.85 25.59 -16.11
C LEU A 312 -22.04 26.57 -15.98
N GLU A 313 -22.40 27.30 -17.03
CA GLU A 313 -23.50 28.29 -16.98
C GLU A 313 -24.85 27.67 -16.57
N PRO A 314 -25.34 26.57 -17.19
CA PRO A 314 -26.59 25.92 -16.76
C PRO A 314 -26.56 25.44 -15.31
N ILE A 315 -25.40 25.03 -14.80
CA ILE A 315 -25.24 24.56 -13.41
C ILE A 315 -25.38 25.74 -12.44
N LEU A 316 -24.84 26.91 -12.80
CA LEU A 316 -24.97 28.13 -12.02
C LEU A 316 -26.39 28.71 -12.09
N GLU A 317 -27.08 28.57 -13.23
CA GLU A 317 -28.49 28.94 -13.39
C GLU A 317 -29.39 28.07 -12.50
N GLU A 318 -29.19 26.74 -12.48
CA GLU A 318 -29.89 25.84 -11.54
C GLU A 318 -29.57 26.18 -10.08
N TYR A 319 -28.30 26.39 -9.73
CA TYR A 319 -27.95 26.81 -8.35
C TYR A 319 -28.61 28.14 -7.97
N PHE A 320 -28.74 29.09 -8.88
CA PHE A 320 -29.47 30.33 -8.63
C PHE A 320 -30.98 30.10 -8.50
N HIS A 321 -31.58 29.28 -9.38
CA HIS A 321 -33.00 28.92 -9.36
C HIS A 321 -33.42 28.27 -8.03
N TRP A 322 -32.62 27.32 -7.55
CA TRP A 322 -32.81 26.62 -6.27
C TRP A 322 -32.30 27.41 -5.06
N GLY A 323 -31.76 28.62 -5.24
CA GLY A 323 -31.29 29.47 -4.12
C GLY A 323 -30.05 28.92 -3.39
N VAL A 324 -29.24 28.09 -4.03
CA VAL A 324 -28.04 27.44 -3.47
C VAL A 324 -26.91 28.47 -3.27
N PRO A 325 -26.47 28.75 -2.03
CA PRO A 325 -25.41 29.70 -1.77
C PRO A 325 -24.02 29.13 -2.11
N LEU A 326 -23.31 29.80 -3.01
CA LEU A 326 -21.93 29.48 -3.39
C LEU A 326 -20.90 30.09 -2.42
N ASN A 327 -19.70 29.51 -2.38
CA ASN A 327 -18.58 30.01 -1.59
C ASN A 327 -17.58 30.81 -2.46
N PRO A 328 -17.71 32.14 -2.58
CA PRO A 328 -16.89 32.94 -3.51
C PRO A 328 -15.39 32.95 -3.18
N LYS A 329 -14.99 32.60 -1.95
CA LYS A 329 -13.57 32.48 -1.56
C LYS A 329 -12.92 31.17 -2.01
N LYS A 330 -13.72 30.14 -2.31
CA LYS A 330 -13.24 28.83 -2.80
C LYS A 330 -13.57 28.58 -4.27
N SER A 331 -14.53 29.31 -4.84
CA SER A 331 -14.84 29.25 -6.27
C SER A 331 -13.59 29.51 -7.12
N VAL A 332 -13.38 28.65 -8.12
CA VAL A 332 -12.33 28.77 -9.12
C VAL A 332 -12.98 28.91 -10.49
N ARG A 333 -12.56 29.90 -11.27
CA ARG A 333 -13.01 30.14 -12.65
C ARG A 333 -11.83 30.05 -13.59
N ARG A 334 -11.82 29.02 -14.44
CA ARG A 334 -10.83 28.78 -15.51
C ARG A 334 -9.40 29.16 -15.10
N ALA A 335 -8.91 28.58 -14.01
CA ALA A 335 -7.56 28.82 -13.50
C ALA A 335 -6.64 27.65 -13.86
N THR A 336 -5.38 27.95 -14.19
CA THR A 336 -4.32 26.95 -14.37
C THR A 336 -3.66 26.55 -13.05
N PHE A 337 -4.15 27.05 -11.90
CA PHE A 337 -3.77 26.59 -10.57
C PHE A 337 -5.00 26.58 -9.67
N ALA A 338 -5.22 25.49 -8.94
CA ALA A 338 -6.37 25.31 -8.05
C ALA A 338 -6.00 24.49 -6.80
N GLU A 339 -6.60 24.82 -5.65
CA GLU A 339 -6.63 23.93 -4.49
C GLU A 339 -7.95 23.17 -4.45
N ILE A 340 -7.92 21.84 -4.55
CA ILE A 340 -9.15 21.03 -4.56
C ILE A 340 -8.95 19.79 -3.69
N GLN A 341 -9.93 19.45 -2.86
CA GLN A 341 -9.92 18.28 -1.95
C GLN A 341 -8.65 18.16 -1.05
N GLY A 342 -7.89 19.26 -0.88
CA GLY A 342 -6.64 19.29 -0.12
C GLY A 342 -5.39 18.83 -0.89
N ALA A 343 -5.42 18.84 -2.23
CA ALA A 343 -4.22 18.93 -3.06
C ALA A 343 -4.15 20.28 -3.78
N GLU A 344 -2.92 20.68 -4.11
CA GLU A 344 -2.59 21.78 -4.99
C GLU A 344 -2.39 21.20 -6.40
N ILE A 345 -3.15 21.69 -7.38
CA ILE A 345 -3.06 21.30 -8.80
C ILE A 345 -2.47 22.48 -9.58
N ASP A 346 -1.39 22.22 -10.32
CA ASP A 346 -0.71 23.13 -11.22
C ASP A 346 -0.87 22.60 -12.65
N GLY A 347 -1.84 23.17 -13.36
CA GLY A 347 -2.24 22.81 -14.72
C GLY A 347 -1.34 23.33 -15.83
N CYS A 348 -0.40 24.23 -15.52
CA CYS A 348 0.68 24.57 -16.45
C CYS A 348 1.80 23.51 -16.45
N SER A 349 2.13 22.95 -15.27
CA SER A 349 3.14 21.89 -15.14
C SER A 349 2.57 20.46 -15.18
N GLY A 350 1.25 20.31 -15.20
CA GLY A 350 0.58 19.01 -15.15
C GLY A 350 0.83 18.23 -13.86
N THR A 351 0.89 18.92 -12.71
CA THR A 351 1.19 18.28 -11.41
C THR A 351 0.06 18.46 -10.40
N SER A 352 -0.23 17.40 -9.64
CA SER A 352 -1.10 17.44 -8.46
C SER A 352 -0.32 16.90 -7.24
N ARG A 353 -0.36 17.62 -6.12
CA ARG A 353 0.36 17.24 -4.89
C ARG A 353 -0.45 17.54 -3.62
N PRO A 354 -0.43 16.69 -2.58
CA PRO A 354 -1.07 16.98 -1.30
C PRO A 354 -0.60 18.32 -0.73
N LYS A 355 -1.52 19.07 -0.09
CA LYS A 355 -1.19 20.33 0.58
C LYS A 355 -0.11 20.12 1.63
N GLY A 356 0.86 21.03 1.69
CA GLY A 356 2.08 20.89 2.51
C GLY A 356 1.82 20.47 3.96
N ASP A 357 0.81 21.07 4.60
CA ASP A 357 0.47 20.85 6.00
C ASP A 357 -0.04 19.44 6.31
N LYS A 358 -0.74 18.79 5.36
CA LYS A 358 -1.22 17.41 5.55
C LYS A 358 -0.08 16.41 5.58
N LEU A 359 0.90 16.59 4.68
CA LEU A 359 2.01 15.66 4.56
C LEU A 359 2.96 15.71 5.78
N ALA A 360 3.05 16.85 6.46
CA ALA A 360 3.73 16.95 7.76
C ALA A 360 3.13 16.01 8.82
N LYS A 361 1.81 15.75 8.81
CA LYS A 361 1.12 14.92 9.81
C LYS A 361 1.31 13.42 9.61
N TYR A 362 1.18 12.91 8.38
CA TYR A 362 1.31 11.48 8.08
C TYR A 362 2.71 10.91 8.37
N VAL A 363 3.74 11.76 8.25
CA VAL A 363 5.11 11.45 8.67
C VAL A 363 5.16 11.06 10.15
N GLY A 364 4.43 11.78 11.01
CA GLY A 364 4.32 11.51 12.45
C GLY A 364 3.60 10.18 12.77
N ALA A 365 2.39 9.97 12.24
CA ALA A 365 1.58 8.79 12.57
C ALA A 365 2.21 7.45 12.16
N THR A 366 3.04 7.46 11.11
CA THR A 366 3.71 6.26 10.59
C THR A 366 4.71 5.63 11.58
N LEU A 367 5.20 6.40 12.57
CA LEU A 367 6.12 5.91 13.60
C LEU A 367 5.48 4.94 14.61
N SER A 368 4.15 4.83 14.68
CA SER A 368 3.43 4.16 15.79
C SER A 368 2.88 2.75 15.49
N LEU A 369 2.83 2.29 14.25
CA LEU A 369 1.88 1.25 13.76
C LEU A 369 2.37 -0.23 13.76
N LEU A 370 3.34 -0.62 14.59
CA LEU A 370 4.16 -1.85 14.36
C LEU A 370 3.76 -3.11 15.18
N ARG A 371 2.49 -3.58 15.14
CA ARG A 371 1.98 -4.80 15.85
C ARG A 371 0.84 -5.53 15.08
N CYS A 372 0.84 -6.87 14.92
CA CYS A 372 -0.20 -7.70 14.20
C CYS A 372 -0.09 -9.25 14.44
N PRO A 373 -1.10 -10.09 14.05
CA PRO A 373 -1.16 -11.57 14.27
C PRO A 373 -0.53 -12.48 13.19
N VAL A 374 -0.47 -13.81 13.43
CA VAL A 374 0.51 -14.77 12.86
C VAL A 374 -0.05 -16.19 12.56
N HIS A 375 0.30 -16.79 11.41
CA HIS A 375 0.14 -18.23 11.04
C HIS A 375 1.49 -18.99 11.08
N PHE A 376 1.49 -20.33 11.07
CA PHE A 376 2.73 -21.12 11.03
C PHE A 376 2.85 -22.11 9.85
N PHE A 377 4.08 -22.27 9.35
CA PHE A 377 4.48 -23.29 8.37
C PHE A 377 5.87 -23.80 8.73
N HIS A 378 6.04 -25.12 8.81
CA HIS A 378 7.29 -25.75 9.24
C HIS A 378 7.62 -26.98 8.37
N GLU A 379 8.90 -27.17 8.05
CA GLU A 379 9.41 -28.26 7.21
C GLU A 379 10.58 -28.95 7.91
N SER A 380 10.65 -30.28 7.83
CA SER A 380 11.81 -31.05 8.30
C SER A 380 12.08 -32.31 7.46
N PHE A 381 13.24 -32.91 7.69
CA PHE A 381 13.74 -34.09 6.99
C PHE A 381 12.83 -35.31 7.21
N PHE A 382 12.45 -36.04 6.15
CA PHE A 382 11.70 -37.30 6.33
C PHE A 382 12.48 -38.35 7.14
N THR A 383 13.82 -38.32 7.06
CA THR A 383 14.73 -39.23 7.77
C THR A 383 15.02 -38.83 9.22
N MET A 384 14.24 -37.91 9.81
CA MET A 384 14.36 -37.56 11.22
C MET A 384 13.88 -38.70 12.12
N ASP A 385 14.34 -38.73 13.36
CA ASP A 385 13.94 -39.74 14.33
C ASP A 385 12.44 -39.66 14.64
N VAL A 386 11.85 -40.83 14.96
CA VAL A 386 10.42 -40.93 15.23
C VAL A 386 10.04 -40.09 16.45
N SER A 387 10.88 -40.07 17.49
CA SER A 387 10.72 -39.23 18.69
C SER A 387 10.63 -37.75 18.33
N ASP A 388 11.55 -37.25 17.49
CA ASP A 388 11.55 -35.85 17.05
C ASP A 388 10.28 -35.51 16.27
N ARG A 389 9.85 -36.39 15.36
CA ARG A 389 8.59 -36.22 14.61
C ARG A 389 7.40 -36.12 15.57
N GLU A 390 7.31 -36.98 16.57
CA GLU A 390 6.26 -36.90 17.58
C GLU A 390 6.31 -35.60 18.38
N ASN A 391 7.51 -35.10 18.72
CA ASN A 391 7.69 -33.85 19.45
C ASN A 391 7.27 -32.62 18.63
N HIS A 392 7.60 -32.58 17.33
CA HIS A 392 7.11 -31.54 16.43
C HIS A 392 5.58 -31.59 16.26
N THR A 393 4.99 -32.78 16.13
CA THR A 393 3.53 -32.97 16.09
C THR A 393 2.87 -32.51 17.40
N ARG A 394 3.42 -32.87 18.57
CA ARG A 394 2.93 -32.40 19.89
C ARG A 394 3.06 -30.89 20.06
N SER A 395 4.13 -30.27 19.55
CA SER A 395 4.34 -28.82 19.65
C SER A 395 3.44 -28.01 18.72
N SER A 396 3.13 -28.53 17.54
CA SER A 396 2.30 -27.85 16.53
C SER A 396 0.82 -28.22 16.59
N GLN A 397 0.47 -29.30 17.30
CA GLN A 397 -0.86 -29.89 17.39
C GLN A 397 -1.45 -30.35 16.03
N VAL A 398 -0.60 -30.54 15.01
CA VAL A 398 -1.00 -30.99 13.67
C VAL A 398 -0.09 -32.14 13.19
N LEU A 399 -0.64 -33.11 12.46
CA LEU A 399 0.12 -34.20 11.84
C LEU A 399 0.74 -33.77 10.50
N PRO A 400 1.99 -34.18 10.21
CA PRO A 400 2.67 -33.74 8.99
C PRO A 400 2.26 -34.52 7.74
N TYR A 401 2.50 -33.89 6.58
CA TYR A 401 2.48 -34.57 5.28
C TYR A 401 3.90 -34.79 4.75
N ARG A 402 4.21 -36.00 4.29
CA ARG A 402 5.41 -36.35 3.52
C ARG A 402 5.22 -35.98 2.05
N ALA A 403 6.11 -35.20 1.48
CA ALA A 403 6.12 -34.89 0.04
C ALA A 403 7.54 -35.03 -0.54
N CYS A 404 7.64 -35.45 -1.81
CA CYS A 404 8.92 -35.65 -2.50
C CYS A 404 9.00 -34.82 -3.80
N ALA A 405 10.03 -33.98 -3.93
CA ALA A 405 10.24 -33.15 -5.12
C ALA A 405 10.55 -33.93 -6.42
N GLY A 406 10.78 -35.25 -6.34
CA GLY A 406 11.12 -36.08 -7.52
C GLY A 406 9.99 -36.15 -8.55
N GLY A 407 8.73 -36.15 -8.12
CA GLY A 407 7.58 -36.11 -9.03
C GLY A 407 7.30 -34.74 -9.66
N LEU A 408 8.18 -33.75 -9.44
CA LEU A 408 8.10 -32.38 -9.97
C LEU A 408 9.43 -31.90 -10.61
N SER A 409 10.53 -32.62 -10.40
CA SER A 409 11.89 -32.17 -10.71
C SER A 409 12.88 -33.34 -10.75
N LEU A 410 14.08 -33.12 -11.28
CA LEU A 410 15.10 -34.16 -11.36
C LEU A 410 15.69 -34.62 -10.01
N CYS A 411 15.37 -34.01 -8.87
CA CYS A 411 15.97 -34.35 -7.56
C CYS A 411 14.97 -35.06 -6.65
N ARG A 412 15.33 -36.25 -6.15
CA ARG A 412 14.60 -36.86 -5.02
C ARG A 412 14.88 -36.06 -3.75
N ARG A 413 13.84 -35.55 -3.10
CA ARG A 413 13.95 -34.73 -1.89
C ARG A 413 12.71 -34.89 -1.02
N GLU A 414 12.77 -35.81 -0.07
CA GLU A 414 11.66 -36.20 0.79
C GLU A 414 11.66 -35.40 2.10
N ARG A 415 10.54 -34.73 2.39
CA ARG A 415 10.36 -33.84 3.54
C ARG A 415 9.00 -34.03 4.18
N LEU A 416 8.89 -33.68 5.46
CA LEU A 416 7.68 -33.61 6.27
C LEU A 416 7.29 -32.14 6.48
N TYR A 417 6.00 -31.82 6.36
CA TYR A 417 5.48 -30.46 6.44
C TYR A 417 4.34 -30.36 7.48
N TRP A 418 4.44 -29.40 8.39
CA TRP A 418 3.42 -29.04 9.40
C TRP A 418 2.88 -27.63 9.12
N PHE A 419 1.57 -27.47 9.17
CA PHE A 419 0.87 -26.23 8.78
C PHE A 419 -0.56 -26.23 9.34
N ASP A 420 -1.15 -25.04 9.53
CA ASP A 420 -2.46 -24.84 10.18
C ASP A 420 -3.64 -24.68 9.18
N TRP A 421 -3.48 -25.13 7.93
CA TRP A 421 -4.52 -25.07 6.88
C TRP A 421 -4.75 -26.42 6.18
N GLY A 422 -5.78 -26.50 5.32
CA GLY A 422 -6.15 -27.72 4.58
C GLY A 422 -5.52 -27.84 3.18
N LEU A 423 -5.52 -29.05 2.62
CA LEU A 423 -5.12 -29.34 1.23
C LEU A 423 -6.29 -29.91 0.42
N CYS A 424 -6.23 -29.78 -0.90
CA CYS A 424 -7.24 -30.28 -1.83
C CYS A 424 -6.58 -31.21 -2.88
N CYS A 425 -7.35 -32.16 -3.41
CA CYS A 425 -6.87 -33.01 -4.51
C CYS A 425 -6.90 -32.24 -5.84
N GLU A 426 -5.89 -32.44 -6.69
CA GLU A 426 -5.80 -31.81 -8.02
C GLU A 426 -5.16 -32.76 -9.05
N GLU A 427 -5.26 -32.42 -10.35
CA GLU A 427 -4.69 -33.22 -11.44
C GLU A 427 -3.16 -33.43 -11.24
N GLY A 428 -2.70 -34.68 -11.22
CA GLY A 428 -1.28 -35.02 -11.02
C GLY A 428 -0.80 -34.97 -9.57
N VAL A 429 -1.71 -34.79 -8.58
CA VAL A 429 -1.39 -34.85 -7.15
C VAL A 429 -2.27 -35.87 -6.45
N VAL A 430 -1.65 -36.92 -5.90
CA VAL A 430 -2.32 -37.94 -5.11
C VAL A 430 -2.06 -37.68 -3.63
N LEU A 431 -3.13 -37.39 -2.88
CA LEU A 431 -3.11 -37.18 -1.44
C LEU A 431 -3.58 -38.45 -0.70
N HIS A 432 -2.75 -38.92 0.23
CA HIS A 432 -3.10 -39.94 1.19
C HIS A 432 -3.05 -39.32 2.60
N PRO A 433 -4.18 -39.12 3.31
CA PRO A 433 -4.15 -38.56 4.66
C PRO A 433 -3.47 -39.53 5.66
N PRO A 434 -3.06 -39.05 6.85
CA PRO A 434 -2.55 -39.91 7.91
C PRO A 434 -3.56 -41.04 8.25
N ILE A 435 -3.08 -42.28 8.28
CA ILE A 435 -3.90 -43.49 8.54
C ILE A 435 -4.31 -43.57 10.03
N SER A 436 -3.63 -42.83 10.90
CA SER A 436 -3.87 -42.80 12.35
C SER A 436 -3.62 -41.40 12.91
N SER A 437 -4.29 -41.08 14.02
CA SER A 437 -4.06 -39.88 14.82
C SER A 437 -2.79 -39.94 15.69
N HIS A 438 -2.08 -41.07 15.72
CA HIS A 438 -0.87 -41.23 16.53
C HIS A 438 0.21 -40.17 16.15
N PRO A 439 0.90 -39.50 17.10
CA PRO A 439 1.81 -38.39 16.78
C PRO A 439 2.98 -38.72 15.83
N SER A 440 3.31 -40.00 15.68
CA SER A 440 4.31 -40.49 14.72
C SER A 440 3.76 -40.80 13.32
N CYS A 441 2.45 -40.71 13.10
CA CYS A 441 1.84 -40.89 11.78
C CYS A 441 2.14 -39.68 10.87
N TYR A 442 1.90 -39.84 9.57
CA TYR A 442 2.02 -38.79 8.57
C TYR A 442 1.17 -39.12 7.34
N GLY A 443 0.68 -38.09 6.65
CA GLY A 443 0.07 -38.23 5.32
C GLY A 443 1.14 -38.30 4.22
N ASN A 444 0.79 -38.73 3.01
CA ASN A 444 1.72 -38.83 1.88
C ASN A 444 1.17 -38.06 0.67
N ILE A 445 2.03 -37.29 0.00
CA ILE A 445 1.74 -36.51 -1.20
C ILE A 445 2.65 -37.01 -2.31
N ARG A 446 2.04 -37.57 -3.34
CA ARG A 446 2.73 -38.05 -4.55
C ARG A 446 2.37 -37.16 -5.72
N PHE A 447 3.41 -36.67 -6.41
CA PHE A 447 3.29 -35.87 -7.62
C PHE A 447 3.59 -36.74 -8.84
N GLU A 448 2.82 -36.59 -9.91
CA GLU A 448 2.90 -37.42 -11.12
C GLU A 448 3.10 -36.59 -12.40
N PHE A 449 4.09 -35.69 -12.37
CA PHE A 449 4.45 -34.86 -13.54
C PHE A 449 5.78 -35.32 -14.17
N PRO A 450 5.81 -35.63 -15.48
CA PRO A 450 7.06 -36.00 -16.16
C PRO A 450 7.97 -34.78 -16.35
N ALA A 451 9.15 -34.81 -15.74
CA ALA A 451 10.15 -33.76 -15.82
C ALA A 451 11.14 -34.02 -16.99
N ASP A 452 11.07 -33.22 -18.06
CA ASP A 452 12.09 -33.26 -19.13
C ASP A 452 13.45 -32.73 -18.62
N PRO A 453 14.52 -33.53 -18.62
CA PRO A 453 15.85 -33.08 -18.20
C PRO A 453 16.38 -31.88 -19.01
N SER A 454 15.94 -31.70 -20.26
CA SER A 454 16.38 -30.58 -21.11
C SER A 454 16.05 -29.20 -20.52
N HIS A 455 15.00 -29.12 -19.69
CA HIS A 455 14.58 -27.88 -19.02
C HIS A 455 15.48 -27.49 -17.84
N PHE A 456 16.17 -28.47 -17.23
CA PHE A 456 16.92 -28.28 -15.99
C PHE A 456 18.45 -28.23 -16.18
N LEU A 457 18.98 -28.91 -17.20
CA LEU A 457 20.41 -29.11 -17.43
C LEU A 457 21.03 -28.09 -18.40
N GLU A 458 22.34 -27.88 -18.33
CA GLU A 458 23.05 -27.06 -19.33
C GLU A 458 23.21 -27.79 -20.67
N LYS A 459 23.25 -27.04 -21.78
CA LYS A 459 23.34 -27.60 -23.14
C LYS A 459 24.50 -28.58 -23.27
N GLY A 460 24.17 -29.80 -23.72
CA GLY A 460 25.14 -30.88 -23.95
C GLY A 460 25.36 -31.83 -22.77
N TRP A 461 24.79 -31.54 -21.59
CA TRP A 461 24.78 -32.46 -20.44
C TRP A 461 23.50 -33.29 -20.42
N LYS A 462 23.61 -34.57 -20.03
CA LYS A 462 22.49 -35.50 -19.88
C LYS A 462 22.60 -36.29 -18.59
N LEU A 463 21.47 -36.85 -18.13
CA LEU A 463 21.47 -37.92 -17.13
C LEU A 463 22.07 -39.20 -17.73
N HIS A 464 22.58 -40.08 -16.86
CA HIS A 464 22.92 -41.46 -17.24
C HIS A 464 21.66 -42.19 -17.76
N PRO A 465 21.75 -43.10 -18.77
CA PRO A 465 20.58 -43.79 -19.32
C PRO A 465 19.69 -44.48 -18.26
N ASP A 466 20.31 -45.10 -17.25
CA ASP A 466 19.60 -45.81 -16.17
C ASP A 466 19.12 -44.89 -15.02
N ALA A 467 19.32 -43.58 -15.12
CA ALA A 467 19.03 -42.63 -14.05
C ALA A 467 17.73 -41.86 -14.29
N THR A 468 16.69 -42.20 -13.52
CA THR A 468 15.44 -41.42 -13.52
C THR A 468 15.51 -40.13 -12.71
N HIS A 469 16.34 -40.09 -11.66
CA HIS A 469 16.47 -38.95 -10.76
C HIS A 469 17.89 -38.85 -10.19
N LEU A 470 18.31 -37.63 -9.89
CA LEU A 470 19.47 -37.31 -9.07
C LEU A 470 19.14 -37.51 -7.58
N PRO A 471 20.14 -37.88 -6.75
CA PRO A 471 19.95 -38.00 -5.30
C PRO A 471 19.73 -36.63 -4.65
N ALA A 472 19.25 -36.64 -3.40
CA ALA A 472 19.14 -35.43 -2.61
C ALA A 472 20.50 -34.71 -2.52
N PHE A 473 20.56 -33.47 -2.99
CA PHE A 473 21.77 -32.65 -2.88
C PHE A 473 22.14 -32.49 -1.41
N THR A 474 23.43 -32.64 -1.10
CA THR A 474 23.99 -32.35 0.22
C THR A 474 24.87 -31.11 0.18
N VAL A 475 25.18 -30.58 1.36
CA VAL A 475 26.21 -29.57 1.57
C VAL A 475 27.59 -30.15 1.19
N PRO A 476 28.48 -29.39 0.53
CA PRO A 476 29.87 -29.80 0.30
C PRO A 476 30.70 -29.73 1.58
N GLN A 477 31.52 -30.75 1.79
CA GLN A 477 32.48 -30.88 2.89
C GLN A 477 33.85 -31.33 2.33
N PRO A 478 34.57 -30.44 1.60
CA PRO A 478 35.87 -30.78 1.03
C PRO A 478 36.89 -31.12 2.12
N SER A 479 37.66 -32.18 1.90
CA SER A 479 38.66 -32.72 2.83
C SER A 479 40.00 -32.92 2.12
N ALA A 480 41.09 -32.96 2.89
CA ALA A 480 42.41 -33.37 2.40
C ALA A 480 42.59 -34.91 2.38
N SER A 481 41.75 -35.65 3.10
CA SER A 481 41.82 -37.11 3.23
C SER A 481 40.45 -37.76 3.19
N ALA A 482 40.40 -39.01 2.71
CA ALA A 482 39.18 -39.81 2.64
C ALA A 482 38.70 -40.20 4.04
N ASN A 483 37.39 -40.04 4.31
CA ASN A 483 36.78 -40.61 5.51
C ASN A 483 36.40 -42.10 5.26
N PRO A 484 36.97 -43.07 5.99
CA PRO A 484 36.68 -44.49 5.79
C PRO A 484 35.23 -44.90 6.15
N THR A 485 34.52 -44.12 6.97
CA THR A 485 33.10 -44.35 7.31
C THR A 485 32.13 -43.57 6.43
N ALA A 486 32.60 -42.94 5.34
CA ALA A 486 31.78 -42.10 4.49
C ALA A 486 30.56 -42.85 3.89
N ALA A 487 29.39 -42.22 4.00
CA ALA A 487 28.11 -42.83 3.62
C ALA A 487 28.12 -43.31 2.16
N GLY A 488 27.92 -44.62 1.96
CA GLY A 488 27.85 -45.26 0.64
C GLY A 488 29.18 -45.65 0.00
N ILE A 489 30.33 -45.52 0.67
CA ILE A 489 31.64 -45.91 0.13
C ILE A 489 31.72 -47.39 -0.33
N HIS A 490 30.97 -48.28 0.31
CA HIS A 490 30.83 -49.70 -0.04
C HIS A 490 30.10 -49.93 -1.37
N ARG A 491 29.39 -48.92 -1.90
CA ARG A 491 28.65 -48.99 -3.17
C ARG A 491 29.45 -48.47 -4.35
N CYS A 492 30.68 -47.97 -4.12
CA CYS A 492 31.48 -47.27 -5.11
C CYS A 492 32.62 -48.14 -5.66
N GLY A 493 32.68 -48.28 -6.98
CA GLY A 493 33.78 -48.89 -7.72
C GLY A 493 35.06 -48.03 -7.74
N GLN A 494 36.11 -48.54 -8.38
CA GLN A 494 37.43 -47.89 -8.37
C GLN A 494 37.42 -46.55 -9.13
N ALA A 495 36.76 -46.46 -10.28
CA ALA A 495 36.62 -45.21 -11.05
C ALA A 495 35.78 -44.15 -10.30
N GLU A 496 34.73 -44.57 -9.60
CA GLU A 496 33.88 -43.69 -8.78
C GLU A 496 34.67 -43.11 -7.59
N LYS A 497 35.53 -43.92 -6.95
CA LYS A 497 36.45 -43.48 -5.89
C LYS A 497 37.52 -42.51 -6.42
N GLN A 498 38.10 -42.76 -7.59
CA GLN A 498 39.06 -41.84 -8.23
C GLN A 498 38.42 -40.47 -8.54
N ARG A 499 37.16 -40.43 -8.99
CA ARG A 499 36.43 -39.17 -9.19
C ARG A 499 36.10 -38.46 -7.88
N TRP A 500 35.77 -39.20 -6.83
CA TRP A 500 35.53 -38.64 -5.48
C TRP A 500 36.79 -38.00 -4.88
N GLU A 501 37.94 -38.67 -5.03
CA GLU A 501 39.26 -38.17 -4.64
C GLU A 501 39.68 -36.95 -5.49
N GLY A 502 39.50 -37.00 -6.81
CA GLY A 502 39.77 -35.89 -7.73
C GLY A 502 38.94 -34.63 -7.43
N ASP A 503 37.76 -34.78 -6.84
CA ASP A 503 36.95 -33.66 -6.34
C ASP A 503 37.18 -33.34 -4.84
N ARG A 504 38.34 -33.70 -4.28
CA ARG A 504 38.75 -33.37 -2.89
C ARG A 504 37.76 -33.89 -1.84
N PHE A 505 37.20 -35.07 -2.08
CA PHE A 505 36.19 -35.72 -1.23
C PHE A 505 34.93 -34.87 -0.94
N ARG A 506 34.64 -33.87 -1.79
CA ARG A 506 33.70 -32.75 -1.53
C ARG A 506 32.27 -33.15 -1.17
N PHE A 507 31.73 -34.22 -1.73
CA PHE A 507 30.41 -34.76 -1.37
C PHE A 507 30.52 -36.20 -0.85
N PRO A 508 29.49 -36.75 -0.19
CA PRO A 508 29.47 -38.17 0.15
C PRO A 508 29.69 -39.07 -1.08
N PRO A 509 30.43 -40.20 -0.97
CA PRO A 509 30.80 -41.08 -2.09
C PRO A 509 29.65 -41.45 -3.01
N PHE A 510 28.45 -41.68 -2.44
CA PHE A 510 27.28 -42.06 -3.23
C PHE A 510 26.88 -41.03 -4.30
N GLN A 511 27.28 -39.76 -4.22
CA GLN A 511 27.00 -38.77 -5.28
C GLN A 511 27.89 -38.92 -6.52
N TYR A 512 28.97 -39.70 -6.44
CA TYR A 512 29.91 -39.94 -7.54
C TYR A 512 29.65 -41.25 -8.30
N LEU A 513 28.55 -41.94 -7.96
CA LEU A 513 28.07 -43.11 -8.71
C LEU A 513 27.69 -42.71 -10.14
N ASP A 514 27.96 -43.54 -11.14
CA ASP A 514 27.73 -43.20 -12.56
C ASP A 514 26.28 -42.72 -12.83
N ARG A 515 25.30 -43.38 -12.20
CA ARG A 515 23.87 -43.04 -12.26
C ARG A 515 23.44 -41.76 -11.53
N HIS A 516 24.32 -41.11 -10.78
CA HIS A 516 24.04 -39.87 -10.04
C HIS A 516 24.80 -38.65 -10.60
N LEU A 517 25.61 -38.85 -11.65
CA LEU A 517 26.37 -37.82 -12.34
C LEU A 517 25.67 -37.34 -13.62
N LEU A 518 26.04 -36.15 -14.06
CA LEU A 518 25.73 -35.62 -15.39
C LEU A 518 26.87 -35.95 -16.36
N TRP A 519 26.51 -36.34 -17.57
CA TRP A 519 27.44 -36.85 -18.58
C TRP A 519 27.46 -35.97 -19.83
N ARG A 520 28.65 -35.76 -20.39
CA ARG A 520 28.90 -35.07 -21.67
C ARG A 520 30.09 -35.70 -22.37
N LYS A 521 29.84 -36.58 -23.34
CA LYS A 521 30.85 -37.48 -23.91
C LYS A 521 31.54 -38.24 -22.76
N ASP A 522 32.86 -38.17 -22.66
CA ASP A 522 33.68 -38.85 -21.64
C ASP A 522 33.80 -38.07 -20.31
N GLU A 523 33.21 -36.86 -20.22
CA GLU A 523 33.20 -36.06 -19.00
C GLU A 523 31.99 -36.37 -18.12
N ALA A 524 32.24 -36.66 -16.83
CA ALA A 524 31.21 -36.87 -15.81
C ALA A 524 31.40 -35.92 -14.61
N ARG A 525 30.33 -35.26 -14.14
CA ARG A 525 30.38 -34.36 -12.97
C ARG A 525 29.06 -34.31 -12.20
N PRO A 526 29.07 -33.93 -10.91
CA PRO A 526 27.85 -33.57 -10.21
C PRO A 526 27.15 -32.35 -10.86
N PRO A 527 25.83 -32.19 -10.66
CA PRO A 527 25.11 -30.97 -11.06
C PRO A 527 25.72 -29.72 -10.42
N ASN A 528 25.96 -28.69 -11.24
CA ASN A 528 26.54 -27.43 -10.81
C ASN A 528 25.47 -26.55 -10.11
N ALA A 529 25.88 -25.46 -9.48
CA ALA A 529 24.96 -24.62 -8.71
C ALA A 529 23.77 -24.05 -9.53
N ARG A 530 23.92 -23.83 -10.84
CA ARG A 530 22.86 -23.30 -11.73
C ARG A 530 21.82 -24.37 -12.09
N GLU A 531 22.29 -25.59 -12.28
CA GLU A 531 21.44 -26.77 -12.50
C GLU A 531 20.70 -27.11 -11.20
N ARG A 532 21.39 -27.12 -10.04
CA ARG A 532 20.77 -27.32 -8.72
C ARG A 532 19.73 -26.25 -8.39
N GLU A 533 19.98 -24.98 -8.72
CA GLU A 533 19.00 -23.89 -8.61
C GLU A 533 17.71 -24.22 -9.39
N ARG A 534 17.82 -24.53 -10.69
CA ARG A 534 16.65 -24.89 -11.52
C ARG A 534 15.91 -26.12 -10.99
N ILE A 535 16.65 -27.18 -10.63
CA ILE A 535 16.07 -28.43 -10.16
C ILE A 535 15.30 -28.23 -8.85
N LEU A 536 15.74 -27.31 -7.99
CA LEU A 536 15.02 -26.95 -6.75
C LEU A 536 13.91 -25.91 -6.97
N GLY A 537 13.69 -25.43 -8.20
CA GLY A 537 12.66 -24.44 -8.56
C GLY A 537 13.07 -22.98 -8.34
N PHE A 538 14.36 -22.70 -8.14
CA PHE A 538 14.89 -21.33 -8.07
C PHE A 538 15.20 -20.77 -9.47
N PRO A 539 15.14 -19.44 -9.64
CA PRO A 539 15.70 -18.77 -10.82
C PRO A 539 17.19 -19.10 -11.02
N VAL A 540 17.63 -19.14 -12.28
CA VAL A 540 19.07 -19.29 -12.60
C VAL A 540 19.87 -18.15 -11.97
N ASP A 541 20.96 -18.53 -11.32
CA ASP A 541 21.86 -17.67 -10.56
C ASP A 541 21.25 -17.06 -9.29
N TYR A 542 20.16 -17.62 -8.73
CA TYR A 542 19.53 -17.15 -7.49
C TYR A 542 20.51 -17.08 -6.31
N THR A 543 21.38 -18.09 -6.14
CA THR A 543 22.41 -18.12 -5.09
C THR A 543 23.70 -17.42 -5.49
N TYR A 544 23.85 -16.94 -6.74
CA TYR A 544 25.13 -16.43 -7.25
C TYR A 544 25.69 -15.25 -6.45
N ASN A 545 24.84 -14.46 -5.81
CA ASN A 545 25.24 -13.35 -4.94
C ASN A 545 25.40 -13.74 -3.46
N CYS A 546 25.56 -15.03 -3.13
CA CYS A 546 25.72 -15.53 -1.75
C CYS A 546 26.96 -14.99 -1.02
N LEU A 547 28.02 -14.65 -1.76
CA LEU A 547 29.21 -13.97 -1.26
C LEU A 547 29.34 -12.59 -1.91
N ASN A 548 30.03 -11.69 -1.22
CA ASN A 548 30.42 -10.43 -1.83
C ASN A 548 31.46 -10.66 -2.95
N LYS A 549 31.54 -9.73 -3.91
CA LYS A 549 32.40 -9.88 -5.09
C LYS A 549 33.91 -9.91 -4.81
N THR A 550 34.35 -9.55 -3.60
CA THR A 550 35.76 -9.68 -3.21
C THR A 550 36.05 -11.14 -2.88
N ASP A 551 35.22 -11.78 -2.07
CA ASP A 551 35.40 -13.18 -1.68
C ASP A 551 35.12 -14.14 -2.85
N THR A 552 34.12 -13.85 -3.69
CA THR A 552 33.90 -14.56 -4.96
C THR A 552 35.13 -14.55 -5.88
N LYS A 553 35.89 -13.45 -5.90
CA LYS A 553 37.13 -13.36 -6.69
C LYS A 553 38.33 -13.98 -5.99
N ARG A 554 38.38 -13.90 -4.66
CA ARG A 554 39.46 -14.44 -3.83
C ARG A 554 39.49 -15.95 -3.86
N SER A 555 38.33 -16.61 -3.88
CA SER A 555 38.23 -18.04 -4.10
C SER A 555 36.91 -18.39 -4.82
N PRO A 556 36.95 -18.53 -6.16
CA PRO A 556 35.80 -19.00 -6.95
C PRO A 556 35.32 -20.40 -6.53
N VAL A 557 36.23 -21.24 -6.04
CA VAL A 557 35.91 -22.59 -5.53
C VAL A 557 35.10 -22.48 -4.23
N TYR A 558 35.53 -21.64 -3.29
CA TYR A 558 34.77 -21.37 -2.06
C TYR A 558 33.41 -20.72 -2.34
N HIS A 559 33.32 -19.88 -3.38
CA HIS A 559 32.05 -19.30 -3.82
C HIS A 559 31.09 -20.37 -4.33
N ASP A 560 31.54 -21.27 -5.20
CA ASP A 560 30.68 -22.35 -5.70
C ASP A 560 30.32 -23.33 -4.56
N ASP A 561 31.27 -23.71 -3.69
CA ASP A 561 31.00 -24.50 -2.48
C ASP A 561 29.99 -23.81 -1.54
N THR A 562 30.01 -22.48 -1.43
CA THR A 562 29.02 -21.70 -0.68
C THR A 562 27.64 -21.74 -1.34
N ARG A 563 27.56 -21.60 -2.67
CA ARG A 563 26.30 -21.74 -3.42
C ARG A 563 25.69 -23.13 -3.25
N LEU A 564 26.52 -24.17 -3.40
CA LEU A 564 26.13 -25.56 -3.24
C LEU A 564 25.72 -25.88 -1.80
N SER A 565 26.34 -25.24 -0.80
CA SER A 565 25.92 -25.32 0.61
C SER A 565 24.50 -24.80 0.82
N LEU A 566 24.16 -23.61 0.29
CA LEU A 566 22.81 -23.05 0.39
C LEU A 566 21.75 -23.95 -0.25
N LEU A 567 22.08 -24.59 -1.38
CA LEU A 567 21.19 -25.49 -2.11
C LEU A 567 21.10 -26.89 -1.48
N GLY A 568 22.09 -27.29 -0.67
CA GLY A 568 22.14 -28.61 -0.05
C GLY A 568 20.95 -28.89 0.88
N ASN A 569 20.61 -27.94 1.76
CA ASN A 569 19.57 -28.14 2.78
C ASN A 569 18.24 -27.38 2.56
N THR A 570 18.14 -26.49 1.55
CA THR A 570 16.92 -25.73 1.26
C THR A 570 15.72 -26.59 0.83
N SER A 571 14.49 -26.09 1.01
CA SER A 571 13.25 -26.74 0.57
C SER A 571 13.13 -26.72 -0.97
N SER A 572 12.31 -27.60 -1.57
CA SER A 572 11.96 -27.46 -2.99
C SER A 572 10.91 -26.35 -3.14
N VAL A 573 11.21 -25.35 -3.97
CA VAL A 573 10.30 -24.21 -4.20
C VAL A 573 8.97 -24.69 -4.78
N SER A 574 8.98 -25.65 -5.70
CA SER A 574 7.76 -26.21 -6.29
C SER A 574 6.84 -26.87 -5.25
N VAL A 575 7.43 -27.57 -4.27
CA VAL A 575 6.67 -28.23 -3.19
C VAL A 575 6.14 -27.21 -2.17
N VAL A 576 6.96 -26.24 -1.75
CA VAL A 576 6.52 -25.17 -0.82
C VAL A 576 5.46 -24.27 -1.46
N ALA A 577 5.62 -23.95 -2.75
CA ALA A 577 4.63 -23.17 -3.48
C ALA A 577 3.30 -23.90 -3.66
N PHE A 578 3.27 -25.24 -3.74
CA PHE A 578 2.04 -26.04 -3.67
C PHE A 578 1.30 -25.87 -2.33
N PHE A 579 2.00 -25.86 -1.19
CA PHE A 579 1.38 -25.61 0.12
C PHE A 579 0.82 -24.19 0.23
N PHE A 580 1.58 -23.17 -0.20
CA PHE A 580 1.10 -21.79 -0.19
C PHE A 580 0.02 -21.52 -1.25
N LEU A 581 -0.03 -22.26 -2.36
CA LEU A 581 -1.14 -22.21 -3.31
C LEU A 581 -2.44 -22.60 -2.60
N HIS A 582 -2.42 -23.66 -1.79
CA HIS A 582 -3.57 -24.09 -1.00
C HIS A 582 -3.97 -23.13 0.13
N LEU A 583 -3.05 -22.32 0.67
CA LEU A 583 -3.39 -21.25 1.64
C LEU A 583 -3.93 -19.99 0.96
N LEU A 584 -3.29 -19.56 -0.13
CA LEU A 584 -3.43 -18.22 -0.70
C LEU A 584 -4.39 -18.17 -1.89
N ALA A 585 -4.61 -19.27 -2.62
CA ALA A 585 -5.59 -19.32 -3.70
C ALA A 585 -7.05 -19.21 -3.19
N PRO A 586 -7.46 -19.87 -2.09
CA PRO A 586 -8.79 -19.64 -1.50
C PRO A 586 -9.03 -18.20 -1.05
N LEU A 587 -7.96 -17.49 -0.66
CA LEU A 587 -7.99 -16.06 -0.32
C LEU A 587 -7.97 -15.13 -1.54
N GLY A 588 -7.93 -15.67 -2.77
CA GLY A 588 -7.85 -14.88 -4.01
C GLY A 588 -6.51 -14.17 -4.22
N LEU A 589 -5.45 -14.57 -3.50
CA LEU A 589 -4.14 -13.91 -3.51
C LEU A 589 -3.15 -14.49 -4.52
N CYS A 590 -3.50 -15.59 -5.20
CA CYS A 590 -2.67 -16.26 -6.21
C CYS A 590 -2.91 -15.77 -7.65
N LEU A 591 -1.99 -16.14 -8.54
CA LEU A 591 -2.04 -15.86 -9.99
C LEU A 591 -2.35 -17.09 -10.85
N VAL A 592 -2.10 -18.27 -10.30
CA VAL A 592 -2.38 -19.59 -10.87
C VAL A 592 -3.32 -20.31 -9.93
N THR A 593 -4.05 -21.30 -10.44
CA THR A 593 -5.06 -22.06 -9.69
C THR A 593 -4.76 -23.56 -9.59
N SER A 594 -3.74 -24.05 -10.30
CA SER A 594 -3.28 -25.44 -10.19
C SER A 594 -1.75 -25.56 -10.16
N LEU A 595 -1.25 -26.67 -9.64
CA LEU A 595 0.17 -27.03 -9.68
C LEU A 595 0.68 -27.20 -11.13
N LYS A 596 -0.17 -27.68 -12.05
CA LYS A 596 0.16 -27.82 -13.48
C LYS A 596 0.50 -26.47 -14.12
N GLU A 597 -0.30 -25.43 -13.86
CA GLU A 597 0.00 -24.06 -14.28
C GLU A 597 1.24 -23.49 -13.58
N LEU A 598 1.39 -23.74 -12.27
CA LEU A 598 2.55 -23.32 -11.50
C LEU A 598 3.85 -23.90 -12.08
N LEU A 599 3.87 -25.18 -12.47
CA LEU A 599 5.02 -25.82 -13.11
C LEU A 599 5.31 -25.26 -14.52
N GLN A 600 4.28 -24.87 -15.29
CA GLN A 600 4.48 -24.18 -16.57
C GLN A 600 5.13 -22.80 -16.38
N VAL A 601 4.68 -22.04 -15.38
CA VAL A 601 5.30 -20.77 -14.98
C VAL A 601 6.75 -20.97 -14.52
N LEU A 602 7.03 -21.99 -13.69
CA LEU A 602 8.37 -22.33 -13.20
C LEU A 602 9.30 -22.89 -14.29
N SER A 603 8.78 -23.47 -15.38
CA SER A 603 9.58 -23.98 -16.51
C SER A 603 9.76 -22.96 -17.66
N GLY A 604 9.22 -21.74 -17.50
CA GLY A 604 9.39 -20.64 -18.46
C GLY A 604 8.67 -20.79 -19.79
N HIS A 605 7.77 -21.77 -19.90
CA HIS A 605 6.87 -21.91 -21.05
C HIS A 605 5.71 -20.93 -20.86
N ALA A 606 5.82 -19.75 -21.47
CA ALA A 606 5.03 -18.59 -21.10
C ALA A 606 3.54 -18.68 -21.48
N LEU A 607 2.67 -18.38 -20.51
CA LEU A 607 1.34 -17.82 -20.81
C LEU A 607 1.53 -16.39 -21.32
N LYS A 608 1.16 -16.20 -22.60
CA LYS A 608 1.41 -14.97 -23.34
C LYS A 608 0.51 -13.83 -22.84
N HIS A 609 1.12 -12.84 -22.20
CA HIS A 609 1.53 -11.60 -22.89
C HIS A 609 2.11 -10.56 -21.90
N GLY A 610 1.75 -10.60 -20.61
CA GLY A 610 2.28 -9.68 -19.57
C GLY A 610 3.48 -10.20 -18.80
N ALA A 611 3.69 -11.52 -18.84
CA ALA A 611 4.86 -12.17 -18.28
C ALA A 611 6.17 -11.86 -19.04
N ALA A 612 6.14 -11.17 -20.18
CA ALA A 612 7.34 -10.88 -20.99
C ALA A 612 8.41 -10.03 -20.27
N LEU A 613 8.04 -9.33 -19.20
CA LEU A 613 8.95 -8.55 -18.35
C LEU A 613 9.36 -9.30 -17.05
N LEU A 614 8.78 -10.48 -16.79
CA LEU A 614 9.18 -11.41 -15.71
C LEU A 614 9.59 -12.80 -16.22
N SER A 615 9.68 -13.00 -17.52
CA SER A 615 9.87 -14.33 -18.10
C SER A 615 11.13 -14.98 -17.57
N TRP A 616 10.97 -16.20 -17.06
CA TRP A 616 12.07 -17.11 -16.74
C TRP A 616 13.07 -17.10 -17.90
N ARG A 617 14.30 -16.65 -17.63
CA ARG A 617 15.26 -16.37 -18.70
C ARG A 617 15.61 -17.67 -19.44
N ALA A 618 15.17 -17.75 -20.69
CA ALA A 618 15.69 -18.72 -21.65
C ALA A 618 17.23 -18.57 -21.73
N LEU A 619 17.92 -19.68 -21.94
CA LEU A 619 19.39 -19.72 -21.86
C LEU A 619 20.10 -18.89 -22.95
N HIS A 620 19.41 -18.41 -23.98
CA HIS A 620 19.97 -17.69 -25.15
C HIS A 620 19.06 -16.50 -25.53
N GLN A 621 19.61 -15.41 -26.08
CA GLN A 621 18.91 -14.16 -26.40
C GLN A 621 19.20 -13.67 -27.83
N THR A 622 18.25 -12.97 -28.45
CA THR A 622 18.38 -12.19 -29.70
C THR A 622 18.12 -10.70 -29.45
N ARG A 623 18.63 -9.81 -30.32
CA ARG A 623 18.51 -8.34 -30.22
C ARG A 623 17.46 -7.76 -31.18
N VAL A 624 16.90 -6.60 -30.83
CA VAL A 624 15.93 -5.81 -31.61
C VAL A 624 16.34 -4.32 -31.62
N PRO A 625 16.07 -3.52 -32.67
CA PRO A 625 16.52 -2.12 -32.77
C PRO A 625 15.77 -1.11 -31.87
N SER A 626 16.33 0.09 -31.75
CA SER A 626 15.94 1.14 -30.80
C SER A 626 14.79 2.05 -31.25
N SER A 627 13.91 2.39 -30.30
CA SER A 627 13.10 3.62 -30.34
C SER A 627 13.73 4.70 -29.46
N SER A 628 13.26 5.95 -29.56
CA SER A 628 13.73 7.08 -28.75
C SER A 628 13.49 6.86 -27.25
N GLU A 629 14.53 7.07 -26.43
CA GLU A 629 14.53 6.80 -24.98
C GLU A 629 13.40 7.53 -24.23
N GLU A 630 13.08 8.76 -24.65
CA GLU A 630 11.98 9.53 -24.07
C GLU A 630 10.61 8.94 -24.41
N THR A 631 10.38 8.53 -25.66
CA THR A 631 9.14 7.88 -26.09
C THR A 631 8.92 6.55 -25.37
N LEU A 632 9.99 5.81 -25.08
CA LEU A 632 9.93 4.63 -24.24
C LEU A 632 9.53 4.96 -22.80
N VAL A 633 10.14 5.98 -22.17
CA VAL A 633 9.78 6.40 -20.81
C VAL A 633 8.32 6.90 -20.76
N ARG A 634 7.88 7.70 -21.72
CA ARG A 634 6.48 8.15 -21.84
C ARG A 634 5.51 6.96 -21.96
N LYS A 635 5.78 6.01 -22.86
CA LYS A 635 4.96 4.78 -23.01
C LYS A 635 4.93 3.89 -21.77
N LEU A 636 5.97 3.89 -20.94
CA LEU A 636 5.94 3.20 -19.65
C LEU A 636 5.08 3.97 -18.63
N LEU A 637 5.12 5.31 -18.64
CA LEU A 637 4.41 6.15 -17.67
C LEU A 637 2.88 6.06 -17.80
N THR A 638 2.36 5.74 -18.99
CA THR A 638 0.92 5.48 -19.19
C THR A 638 0.44 4.18 -18.51
N GLN A 639 1.38 3.29 -18.13
CA GLN A 639 1.12 2.02 -17.43
C GLN A 639 1.25 2.14 -15.90
N VAL A 640 1.17 3.35 -15.36
CA VAL A 640 1.18 3.58 -13.91
C VAL A 640 -0.16 3.14 -13.29
N SER A 641 -0.08 2.53 -12.11
CA SER A 641 -1.23 2.06 -11.32
C SER A 641 -2.26 3.16 -11.07
N SER A 642 -3.53 2.81 -10.85
CA SER A 642 -4.60 3.76 -10.48
C SER A 642 -4.37 4.50 -9.16
N LYS A 643 -3.31 4.15 -8.40
CA LYS A 643 -2.83 4.90 -7.23
C LYS A 643 -1.79 5.97 -7.57
N GLY A 644 -1.21 5.97 -8.76
CA GLY A 644 -0.17 6.92 -9.21
C GLY A 644 1.27 6.57 -8.79
N GLU A 645 1.47 5.52 -7.99
CA GLU A 645 2.71 5.27 -7.22
C GLU A 645 3.67 4.22 -7.84
N ASP A 646 3.26 3.52 -8.89
CA ASP A 646 3.94 2.28 -9.33
C ASP A 646 3.70 1.97 -10.81
N PHE A 647 4.71 1.42 -11.51
CA PHE A 647 4.53 0.85 -12.85
C PHE A 647 3.85 -0.53 -12.77
N LEU A 648 2.66 -0.63 -13.34
CA LEU A 648 1.94 -1.89 -13.50
C LEU A 648 2.15 -2.42 -14.92
N VAL A 649 3.20 -3.20 -15.12
CA VAL A 649 3.32 -4.04 -16.31
C VAL A 649 2.31 -5.18 -16.20
N SER A 650 1.05 -4.87 -16.50
CA SER A 650 -0.05 -5.82 -16.61
C SER A 650 -0.27 -6.17 -18.08
N VAL A 651 -0.73 -7.40 -18.33
CA VAL A 651 -1.54 -7.69 -19.51
C VAL A 651 -2.73 -8.53 -19.06
N GLY A 652 -3.90 -8.13 -19.54
CA GLY A 652 -5.19 -8.71 -19.18
C GLY A 652 -6.17 -7.61 -18.82
N SER A 653 -7.38 -7.71 -19.36
CA SER A 653 -8.46 -6.72 -19.26
C SER A 653 -9.50 -7.09 -18.20
N SER A 654 -9.05 -7.59 -17.04
CA SER A 654 -9.91 -8.01 -15.92
C SER A 654 -9.51 -7.38 -14.57
N ALA A 655 -10.43 -7.43 -13.60
CA ALA A 655 -10.48 -6.51 -12.46
C ALA A 655 -9.24 -6.50 -11.53
N ARG A 656 -8.99 -5.32 -10.93
CA ARG A 656 -7.69 -4.92 -10.36
C ARG A 656 -7.52 -5.29 -8.87
N SER A 657 -6.90 -6.43 -8.58
CA SER A 657 -6.42 -6.75 -7.22
C SER A 657 -5.12 -6.01 -6.85
N HIS A 658 -5.01 -5.51 -5.62
CA HIS A 658 -4.01 -4.51 -5.19
C HIS A 658 -2.62 -5.05 -4.79
N GLN A 659 -2.31 -6.34 -4.96
CA GLN A 659 -1.00 -6.92 -4.59
C GLN A 659 -0.53 -7.99 -5.59
N LYS A 660 0.37 -7.64 -6.53
CA LYS A 660 1.09 -8.63 -7.38
C LYS A 660 2.57 -8.22 -7.59
N PHE A 661 3.41 -9.22 -7.86
CA PHE A 661 4.88 -9.09 -7.95
C PHE A 661 5.33 -8.10 -9.03
N ARG A 662 6.41 -7.34 -8.75
CA ARG A 662 6.94 -6.33 -9.69
C ARG A 662 8.00 -6.92 -10.63
N ASN A 663 7.86 -6.59 -11.92
CA ASN A 663 8.76 -7.06 -12.96
C ASN A 663 10.07 -6.26 -13.00
N SER A 664 11.19 -6.93 -13.32
CA SER A 664 12.48 -6.25 -13.53
C SER A 664 12.48 -5.61 -14.92
N ILE A 665 12.47 -4.29 -14.98
CA ILE A 665 12.68 -3.57 -16.24
C ILE A 665 14.09 -3.87 -16.77
N PRO A 666 14.27 -4.32 -18.03
CA PRO A 666 15.59 -4.54 -18.60
C PRO A 666 16.33 -3.20 -18.75
N ALA A 667 17.40 -2.99 -17.99
CA ALA A 667 18.22 -1.78 -18.14
C ALA A 667 18.83 -1.63 -19.55
N SER A 668 18.97 -2.73 -20.29
CA SER A 668 19.41 -2.75 -21.69
C SER A 668 18.49 -2.02 -22.67
N LEU A 669 17.32 -1.54 -22.20
CA LEU A 669 16.45 -0.64 -22.96
C LEU A 669 17.00 0.80 -23.09
N TRP A 670 18.00 1.19 -22.27
CA TRP A 670 18.63 2.51 -22.28
C TRP A 670 20.14 2.45 -22.34
N THR A 671 20.76 3.53 -22.81
CA THR A 671 22.22 3.73 -22.77
C THR A 671 22.60 4.54 -21.53
N TRP A 672 23.40 3.94 -20.63
CA TRP A 672 23.68 4.53 -19.31
C TRP A 672 25.00 5.30 -19.25
N ARG A 673 24.97 6.47 -18.61
CA ARG A 673 26.14 7.32 -18.35
C ARG A 673 26.44 7.39 -16.85
N GLU A 674 27.70 7.15 -16.47
CA GLU A 674 28.16 7.32 -15.08
C GLU A 674 28.15 8.82 -14.71
N ILE A 675 27.37 9.21 -13.69
CA ILE A 675 27.25 10.61 -13.24
C ILE A 675 28.09 10.84 -11.96
N CYS A 676 28.04 9.89 -11.04
CA CYS A 676 28.79 9.84 -9.79
C CYS A 676 29.24 8.44 -9.43
N GLY A 677 30.31 8.38 -8.64
CA GLY A 677 30.53 7.34 -7.66
C GLY A 677 31.14 7.98 -6.42
N TRP A 678 30.92 7.38 -5.25
CA TRP A 678 31.67 7.69 -4.04
C TRP A 678 31.82 6.40 -3.24
N LYS A 679 32.92 6.31 -2.48
CA LYS A 679 32.98 5.35 -1.37
C LYS A 679 32.21 5.97 -0.20
N TRP A 680 31.35 5.19 0.44
CA TRP A 680 30.88 5.53 1.77
C TRP A 680 32.10 5.56 2.72
N GLY A 681 32.11 6.47 3.70
CA GLY A 681 33.13 6.44 4.75
C GLY A 681 33.00 5.16 5.59
N PRO A 682 33.97 4.88 6.48
CA PRO A 682 33.82 3.79 7.45
C PRO A 682 32.62 4.08 8.36
N CYS A 683 31.50 3.42 8.08
CA CYS A 683 30.28 3.45 8.88
C CYS A 683 29.54 2.13 8.68
N ASP A 684 29.12 1.48 9.78
CA ASP A 684 28.44 0.17 9.79
C ASP A 684 26.95 0.26 9.39
N ASP A 685 26.69 0.96 8.29
CA ASP A 685 25.37 1.12 7.70
C ASP A 685 25.03 -0.06 6.79
N HIS A 686 23.95 -0.77 7.13
CA HIS A 686 23.44 -1.91 6.37
C HIS A 686 23.15 -1.54 4.90
N ILE A 687 23.38 -2.48 3.97
CA ILE A 687 23.31 -2.25 2.53
C ILE A 687 21.99 -1.58 2.07
N ASN A 688 20.83 -2.04 2.53
CA ASN A 688 19.52 -1.41 2.23
C ASN A 688 19.46 0.09 2.58
N ARG A 689 20.17 0.52 3.64
CA ARG A 689 20.26 1.93 4.02
C ARG A 689 21.20 2.68 3.07
N LEU A 690 22.32 2.08 2.67
CA LEU A 690 23.25 2.65 1.69
C LEU A 690 22.63 2.78 0.29
N GLU A 691 21.82 1.81 -0.13
CA GLU A 691 21.04 1.83 -1.36
C GLU A 691 20.03 2.98 -1.35
N LEU A 692 19.21 3.09 -0.29
CA LEU A 692 18.28 4.22 -0.14
C LEU A 692 19.02 5.56 -0.08
N ARG A 693 20.26 5.58 0.42
CA ARG A 693 21.12 6.77 0.49
C ARG A 693 21.67 7.13 -0.89
N ALA A 694 21.86 6.16 -1.78
CA ALA A 694 22.20 6.42 -3.18
C ALA A 694 21.00 7.00 -3.96
N ILE A 695 19.78 6.50 -3.71
CA ILE A 695 18.54 7.07 -4.27
C ILE A 695 18.37 8.52 -3.77
N TYR A 696 18.47 8.76 -2.45
CA TYR A 696 18.44 10.09 -1.86
C TYR A 696 19.49 11.04 -2.47
N THR A 697 20.70 10.54 -2.71
CA THR A 697 21.77 11.36 -3.31
C THR A 697 21.50 11.65 -4.79
N THR A 698 20.84 10.73 -5.51
CA THR A 698 20.38 10.96 -6.89
C THR A 698 19.32 12.05 -6.95
N ILE A 699 18.39 12.09 -5.98
CA ILE A 699 17.41 13.16 -5.86
C ILE A 699 18.12 14.49 -5.55
N ARG A 700 19.04 14.52 -4.57
CA ARG A 700 19.86 15.72 -4.28
C ARG A 700 20.63 16.21 -5.52
N TRP A 701 21.07 15.33 -6.40
CA TRP A 701 21.73 15.71 -7.65
C TRP A 701 20.78 16.37 -8.66
N ARG A 702 19.62 15.75 -8.91
CA ARG A 702 18.59 16.33 -9.78
C ARG A 702 18.23 17.74 -9.33
N VAL A 703 17.91 17.89 -8.04
CA VAL A 703 17.58 19.17 -7.40
C VAL A 703 18.73 20.17 -7.49
N LEU A 704 19.88 19.88 -6.86
CA LEU A 704 20.93 20.88 -6.61
C LEU A 704 21.80 21.17 -7.83
N ARG A 705 21.77 20.32 -8.88
CA ARG A 705 22.73 20.40 -9.99
C ARG A 705 22.14 20.27 -11.38
N GLN A 706 21.09 19.48 -11.57
CA GLN A 706 20.28 19.61 -12.80
C GLN A 706 19.26 20.74 -12.68
N LYS A 707 19.11 21.35 -11.49
CA LYS A 707 18.05 22.33 -11.17
C LYS A 707 16.65 21.79 -11.52
N GLN A 708 16.51 20.46 -11.49
CA GLN A 708 15.26 19.76 -11.78
C GLN A 708 14.36 19.85 -10.56
N LEU A 709 13.28 20.62 -10.72
CA LEU A 709 12.17 20.81 -9.79
C LEU A 709 10.89 20.51 -10.58
N ARG A 710 9.83 20.05 -9.91
CA ARG A 710 8.52 19.77 -10.54
C ARG A 710 8.54 18.81 -11.75
N VAL A 711 9.52 17.90 -11.84
CA VAL A 711 9.61 16.91 -12.92
C VAL A 711 9.29 15.49 -12.46
N ARG A 712 8.58 14.74 -13.32
CA ARG A 712 8.31 13.30 -13.20
C ARG A 712 9.45 12.50 -13.81
N PHE A 713 9.94 11.47 -13.11
CA PHE A 713 11.02 10.63 -13.65
C PHE A 713 10.98 9.18 -13.17
N LEU A 714 11.29 8.28 -14.09
CA LEU A 714 11.60 6.88 -13.82
C LEU A 714 12.94 6.77 -13.06
N HIS A 715 12.98 5.98 -12.00
CA HIS A 715 14.21 5.65 -11.28
C HIS A 715 14.35 4.13 -11.10
N LEU A 716 15.30 3.53 -11.81
CA LEU A 716 15.59 2.11 -11.65
C LEU A 716 16.36 1.85 -10.35
N THR A 717 15.85 0.95 -9.51
CA THR A 717 16.55 0.46 -8.31
C THR A 717 16.48 -1.07 -8.25
N ASP A 718 17.57 -1.69 -7.84
CA ASP A 718 17.67 -3.13 -7.60
C ASP A 718 17.38 -3.54 -6.15
N SER A 719 17.26 -2.54 -5.27
CA SER A 719 16.81 -2.77 -3.90
C SER A 719 15.28 -2.86 -3.86
N MET A 720 14.77 -4.10 -3.90
CA MET A 720 13.35 -4.38 -3.68
C MET A 720 12.84 -3.83 -2.34
N VAL A 721 13.73 -3.71 -1.35
CA VAL A 721 13.44 -3.05 -0.06
C VAL A 721 13.21 -1.55 -0.26
N CYS A 722 14.14 -0.85 -0.93
CA CYS A 722 13.95 0.58 -1.20
C CYS A 722 12.70 0.83 -2.04
N LEU A 723 12.46 0.03 -3.07
CA LEU A 723 11.30 0.13 -3.96
C LEU A 723 9.97 0.07 -3.18
N HIS A 724 9.78 -0.95 -2.34
CA HIS A 724 8.56 -1.07 -1.52
C HIS A 724 8.42 0.05 -0.49
N VAL A 725 9.54 0.46 0.13
CA VAL A 725 9.55 1.49 1.17
C VAL A 725 9.22 2.87 0.58
N LEU A 726 9.70 3.17 -0.62
CA LEU A 726 9.38 4.39 -1.35
C LEU A 726 7.90 4.43 -1.74
N ASN A 727 7.37 3.36 -2.33
CA ASN A 727 6.00 3.36 -2.85
C ASN A 727 4.95 3.33 -1.75
N ARG A 728 5.23 2.70 -0.61
CA ARG A 728 4.34 2.74 0.57
C ARG A 728 4.55 3.97 1.44
N GLY A 729 5.60 4.77 1.21
CA GLY A 729 6.01 5.88 2.08
C GLY A 729 6.35 5.47 3.53
N ARG A 730 6.54 4.17 3.81
CA ARG A 730 6.76 3.64 5.16
C ARG A 730 7.59 2.36 5.19
N SER A 731 8.32 2.16 6.29
CA SER A 731 9.11 0.96 6.60
C SER A 731 9.02 0.64 8.09
N SER A 732 9.05 -0.65 8.44
CA SER A 732 9.20 -1.10 9.83
C SER A 732 10.64 -0.99 10.36
N SER A 733 11.63 -0.75 9.49
CA SER A 733 13.02 -0.60 9.89
C SER A 733 13.36 0.87 10.18
N VAL A 734 13.52 1.22 11.47
CA VAL A 734 13.85 2.58 11.92
C VAL A 734 15.06 3.16 11.18
N LYS A 735 16.13 2.37 10.97
CA LYS A 735 17.34 2.79 10.24
C LYS A 735 17.07 3.22 8.78
N ILE A 736 16.10 2.57 8.13
CA ILE A 736 15.65 2.88 6.76
C ILE A 736 14.66 4.06 6.80
N GLN A 737 13.70 4.03 7.72
CA GLN A 737 12.67 5.04 7.92
C GLN A 737 13.25 6.46 8.13
N THR A 738 14.30 6.61 8.96
CA THR A 738 14.98 7.92 9.15
C THR A 738 15.51 8.51 7.84
N LEU A 739 15.98 7.66 6.93
CA LEU A 739 16.55 8.08 5.65
C LEU A 739 15.47 8.25 4.57
N MET A 740 14.45 7.40 4.60
CA MET A 740 13.23 7.54 3.81
C MET A 740 12.56 8.89 4.08
N TYR A 741 12.41 9.31 5.34
CA TYR A 741 11.82 10.62 5.65
C TYR A 741 12.63 11.79 5.07
N ARG A 742 13.96 11.73 5.09
CA ARG A 742 14.82 12.75 4.43
C ARG A 742 14.69 12.75 2.91
N LEU A 743 14.39 11.58 2.34
CA LEU A 743 14.15 11.41 0.91
C LEU A 743 12.78 11.96 0.53
N CYS A 744 11.72 11.52 1.21
CA CYS A 744 10.35 11.99 1.00
C CYS A 744 10.22 13.50 1.24
N SER A 745 10.87 14.07 2.27
CA SER A 745 10.85 15.52 2.51
C SER A 745 11.55 16.32 1.40
N LEU A 746 12.63 15.80 0.83
CA LEU A 746 13.30 16.44 -0.31
C LEU A 746 12.49 16.31 -1.61
N VAL A 747 11.89 15.15 -1.86
CA VAL A 747 10.99 14.91 -3.01
C VAL A 747 9.80 15.87 -2.95
N LEU A 748 9.15 15.98 -1.77
CA LEU A 748 8.10 16.95 -1.49
C LEU A 748 8.55 18.39 -1.74
N ALA A 749 9.61 18.83 -1.04
CA ALA A 749 10.05 20.24 -1.04
C ALA A 749 10.51 20.73 -2.43
N THR A 750 10.70 19.83 -3.39
CA THR A 750 11.17 20.13 -4.74
C THR A 750 10.15 19.81 -5.83
N GLY A 751 8.95 19.34 -5.44
CA GLY A 751 7.88 18.93 -6.35
C GLY A 751 8.26 17.76 -7.26
N LEU A 752 9.32 17.02 -6.95
CA LEU A 752 9.78 15.92 -7.79
C LEU A 752 8.81 14.74 -7.71
N HIS A 753 8.45 14.15 -8.85
CA HIS A 753 7.60 12.96 -8.90
C HIS A 753 8.47 11.74 -9.25
N LEU A 754 9.08 11.16 -8.21
CA LEU A 754 9.86 9.92 -8.29
C LEU A 754 8.92 8.75 -8.54
N ILE A 755 9.07 8.04 -9.65
CA ILE A 755 8.43 6.75 -9.87
C ILE A 755 9.53 5.68 -9.92
N PRO A 756 9.76 4.96 -8.83
CA PRO A 756 10.81 3.95 -8.79
C PRO A 756 10.32 2.67 -9.45
N ALA A 757 11.21 1.97 -10.14
CA ALA A 757 10.91 0.69 -10.76
C ALA A 757 12.03 -0.31 -10.49
N TYR A 758 11.69 -1.59 -10.49
CA TYR A 758 12.66 -2.65 -10.22
C TYR A 758 13.59 -2.89 -11.43
N VAL A 759 14.88 -3.06 -11.16
CA VAL A 759 15.87 -3.61 -12.10
C VAL A 759 16.68 -4.68 -11.39
N SER A 760 16.97 -5.84 -11.99
CA SER A 760 17.80 -6.84 -11.32
C SER A 760 19.23 -6.32 -11.08
N THR A 761 19.86 -6.61 -9.94
CA THR A 761 21.25 -6.17 -9.64
C THR A 761 22.26 -6.56 -10.73
N LYS A 762 22.09 -7.72 -11.36
CA LYS A 762 22.93 -8.16 -12.48
C LYS A 762 22.81 -7.27 -13.72
N SER A 763 21.66 -6.63 -13.92
CA SER A 763 21.42 -5.62 -14.96
C SER A 763 21.46 -4.19 -14.42
N ASN A 764 21.80 -3.97 -13.15
CA ASN A 764 21.84 -2.62 -12.58
C ASN A 764 23.03 -1.86 -13.20
N PRO A 765 22.79 -0.80 -13.99
CA PRO A 765 23.86 -0.03 -14.63
C PRO A 765 24.79 0.65 -13.61
N ALA A 766 24.34 0.86 -12.37
CA ALA A 766 25.11 1.50 -11.30
C ALA A 766 26.06 0.57 -10.52
N ASP A 767 25.95 -0.76 -10.66
CA ASP A 767 26.77 -1.73 -9.88
C ASP A 767 28.24 -1.84 -10.34
N ARG A 768 28.54 -1.61 -11.62
CA ARG A 768 29.94 -1.51 -12.10
C ARG A 768 30.57 -0.14 -11.79
N PRO A 769 29.88 1.00 -11.97
CA PRO A 769 30.33 2.33 -11.57
C PRO A 769 30.60 2.47 -10.07
N SER A 770 29.72 1.97 -9.20
CA SER A 770 29.85 2.10 -7.73
C SER A 770 31.13 1.48 -7.17
N ARG A 771 31.74 0.54 -7.91
CA ARG A 771 33.00 -0.15 -7.57
C ARG A 771 34.24 0.60 -8.04
N ARG A 772 34.10 1.67 -8.84
CA ARG A 772 35.20 2.44 -9.45
C ARG A 772 35.36 3.80 -8.74
N ALA A 773 36.37 3.90 -7.87
CA ALA A 773 36.64 5.09 -7.07
C ALA A 773 37.17 6.34 -7.83
N ARG A 774 37.04 6.41 -9.16
CA ARG A 774 37.69 7.43 -10.00
C ARG A 774 36.84 8.66 -10.36
N VAL A 775 35.53 8.65 -10.09
CA VAL A 775 34.71 9.86 -10.27
C VAL A 775 34.80 10.72 -9.00
N ARG A 776 35.71 11.70 -8.99
CA ARG A 776 35.77 12.72 -7.92
C ARG A 776 34.39 13.39 -7.76
N LYS A 777 34.04 13.81 -6.54
CA LYS A 777 32.88 14.67 -6.23
C LYS A 777 32.92 15.97 -7.06
N LYS A 778 32.44 15.97 -8.31
CA LYS A 778 32.34 17.19 -9.12
C LYS A 778 31.18 18.10 -8.70
N TRP A 779 30.28 17.61 -7.84
CA TRP A 779 29.05 18.34 -7.52
C TRP A 779 28.64 18.39 -6.04
N VAL A 780 28.98 17.37 -5.24
CA VAL A 780 28.66 17.33 -3.80
C VAL A 780 29.72 18.14 -3.04
N LYS A 781 29.61 19.46 -3.14
CA LYS A 781 29.83 20.34 -1.99
C LYS A 781 28.47 20.44 -1.30
#